data_AF-A0A2S1JTH2-F1
#
_entry.id   AF-A0A2S1JTH2-F1
#
_cell.length_a   1.000
_cell.length_b   1.000
_cell.length_c   1.000
_cell.angle_alpha   90.00
_cell.angle_beta   90.00
_cell.angle_gamma   90.00
#
_symmetry.space_group_name_H-M   'P 1'
#
loop_
_entity.id
_entity.type
_entity.pdbx_description
1 polymer ?
#
loop_
_entity_poly.entity_id
_entity_poly.type
_entity_poly.pdbx_seq_one_letter_code
_entity_poly.pdbx_strand_id
1 'polypeptide(L)'
;MESAHKAPPECFTSVEDCIDRLLQVVDKKVVLGLPLGLGKANHFANTLYARAVEDHSISLTIFTALTLERPRGDSDISRRFIQPLLDSLYSQYQDLAYVSARRKGLLPDNIQVIEFFMEPGSLLGNNYAQQHYVSANYTQVPGELINRGVNVIAQMVAPSERGDKYSLSCNPDLTLPVLKLAAERKDYPLYLLGEVNSQLPYINGSSELPANTFDFLLTGEAFESPLFAAPAMPVTFTEYSIAFHIASLVEDGGTLQVGIGALGDAVCHILRLRHKENELFKRLVEDLVDESSLAYRAELPLCTDIFKRGLYGASEMVPHGFLHLRRAGVLTRKAYGDATIQRLLDSDKITETVQEETLLALKNAGRISCPLTVADTDFLQQFGIVDPSYSWRGHKLLTPDGEEEECDLHSEHGRRRLIGNCLNKKIAGGIWLHGGFYLGPELMYRELRELGPEEQAGLDMLDISFTNDLQSQRELKLAQRQHARFVNSAMMVTLGGAVVSDALADNHVVSGVGGQYNFVAQAWDLPGARSIIALPSVRIRDGICESNIVWEYPHTTIPRHLRDVVVTEYGAVDLRGKTDRDVMVAMLSICDNRFQAVLLEQAKHAGKIEKSFSIPESFNKNTPEYLASVFNDEKCLAELPHYPLGTDFTDEEALLAVALQYLRAADKSWWRMLATIFKGRRAWHDRSSGAEYIQRCLQRMGYDHTETYEHRLEAYIVAAAIQKYIDLRRPLRRE
;
A
#
# COMPACT_ATOMS: atom_id res chain seq x y z
N MET A 1 -4.51 -26.95 12.47
CA MET A 1 -4.52 -28.13 11.58
C MET A 1 -3.38 -29.02 12.01
N GLU A 2 -3.66 -30.08 12.78
CA GLU A 2 -2.66 -31.12 13.01
C GLU A 2 -2.40 -31.81 11.66
N SER A 3 -1.15 -31.77 11.23
CA SER A 3 -0.72 -32.25 9.93
C SER A 3 -0.79 -33.78 9.88
N ALA A 4 -1.63 -34.30 8.98
CA ALA A 4 -1.26 -35.56 8.35
C ALA A 4 0.12 -35.34 7.73
N HIS A 5 1.11 -36.15 8.11
CA HIS A 5 2.50 -36.02 7.67
C HIS A 5 2.60 -36.02 6.12
N LYS A 6 2.57 -34.83 5.51
CA LYS A 6 2.92 -34.62 4.11
C LYS A 6 4.40 -34.96 3.96
N ALA A 7 4.77 -35.61 2.86
CA ALA A 7 6.16 -35.92 2.54
C ALA A 7 7.02 -34.63 2.56
N PRO A 8 8.33 -34.71 2.83
CA PRO A 8 9.21 -33.56 2.68
C PRO A 8 9.18 -33.05 1.23
N PRO A 9 9.40 -31.74 1.01
CA PRO A 9 9.43 -31.15 -0.33
C PRO A 9 10.55 -31.77 -1.18
N GLU A 10 10.32 -31.92 -2.48
CA GLU A 10 11.39 -32.23 -3.43
C GLU A 10 12.21 -30.94 -3.67
N CYS A 11 13.50 -30.95 -3.31
CA CYS A 11 14.39 -29.80 -3.46
C CYS A 11 15.19 -29.89 -4.76
N PHE A 12 15.29 -28.77 -5.48
CA PHE A 12 16.00 -28.67 -6.75
C PHE A 12 16.97 -27.48 -6.73
N THR A 13 18.15 -27.67 -7.30
CA THR A 13 19.10 -26.59 -7.60
C THR A 13 19.03 -26.14 -9.07
N SER A 14 18.25 -26.87 -9.88
CA SER A 14 18.05 -26.67 -11.32
C SER A 14 16.56 -26.43 -11.57
N VAL A 15 16.23 -25.34 -12.25
CA VAL A 15 14.83 -24.99 -12.56
C VAL A 15 14.26 -25.94 -13.60
N GLU A 16 15.08 -26.37 -14.54
CA GLU A 16 14.75 -27.30 -15.59
C GLU A 16 14.32 -28.66 -15.03
N ASP A 17 15.08 -29.19 -14.06
CA ASP A 17 14.75 -30.46 -13.40
C ASP A 17 13.44 -30.37 -12.63
N CYS A 18 13.20 -29.22 -11.97
CA CYS A 18 11.96 -28.95 -11.27
C CYS A 18 10.76 -28.89 -12.23
N ILE A 19 10.92 -28.24 -13.39
CA ILE A 19 9.87 -28.18 -14.43
C ILE A 19 9.60 -29.56 -15.03
N ASP A 20 10.64 -30.35 -15.30
CA ASP A 20 10.47 -31.71 -15.80
C ASP A 20 9.65 -32.56 -14.83
N ARG A 21 9.95 -32.44 -13.53
CA ARG A 21 9.18 -33.09 -12.47
C ARG A 21 7.75 -32.58 -12.40
N LEU A 22 7.54 -31.26 -12.47
CA LEU A 22 6.21 -30.65 -12.45
C LEU A 22 5.36 -31.17 -13.63
N LEU A 23 5.90 -31.11 -14.84
CA LEU A 23 5.16 -31.48 -16.05
C LEU A 23 4.73 -32.95 -16.06
N GLN A 24 5.48 -33.83 -15.38
CA GLN A 24 5.08 -35.23 -15.16
C GLN A 24 3.87 -35.36 -14.24
N VAL A 25 3.76 -34.52 -13.21
CA VAL A 25 2.67 -34.62 -12.21
C VAL A 25 1.40 -33.87 -12.61
N VAL A 26 1.53 -32.81 -13.43
CA VAL A 26 0.39 -32.01 -13.92
C VAL A 26 -0.06 -32.34 -15.35
N ASP A 27 0.51 -33.38 -15.97
CA ASP A 27 0.19 -33.85 -17.32
C ASP A 27 0.21 -32.71 -18.37
N LYS A 28 1.27 -31.89 -18.34
CA LYS A 28 1.51 -30.74 -19.24
C LYS A 28 0.40 -29.66 -19.29
N LYS A 29 -0.57 -29.68 -18.37
CA LYS A 29 -1.58 -28.63 -18.23
C LYS A 29 -1.30 -27.81 -16.99
N VAL A 30 -0.82 -26.58 -17.18
CA VAL A 30 -0.43 -25.71 -16.08
C VAL A 30 -1.31 -24.47 -16.07
N VAL A 31 -2.04 -24.29 -14.97
CA VAL A 31 -2.65 -23.02 -14.59
C VAL A 31 -1.84 -22.50 -13.41
N LEU A 32 -0.90 -21.63 -13.72
CA LEU A 32 0.08 -21.05 -12.80
C LEU A 32 -0.50 -19.80 -12.14
N GLY A 33 -0.62 -19.83 -10.82
CA GLY A 33 -0.81 -18.65 -9.99
C GLY A 33 0.54 -18.04 -9.62
N LEU A 34 0.70 -16.75 -9.90
CA LEU A 34 1.86 -15.96 -9.45
C LEU A 34 1.38 -14.82 -8.54
N PRO A 35 2.07 -14.56 -7.39
CA PRO A 35 1.75 -13.47 -6.49
C PRO A 35 1.66 -12.09 -7.15
N LEU A 36 0.94 -11.16 -6.51
CA LEU A 36 0.82 -9.78 -6.99
C LEU A 36 2.12 -9.00 -6.73
N GLY A 37 2.57 -8.20 -7.70
CA GLY A 37 3.77 -7.38 -7.50
C GLY A 37 5.04 -8.20 -7.23
N LEU A 38 5.69 -7.96 -6.08
CA LEU A 38 6.89 -8.66 -5.61
C LEU A 38 6.55 -10.11 -5.23
N GLY A 39 7.55 -10.99 -5.10
CA GLY A 39 7.34 -12.35 -4.58
C GLY A 39 7.00 -13.40 -5.64
N LYS A 40 6.99 -13.04 -6.92
CA LYS A 40 6.89 -14.01 -8.02
C LYS A 40 8.18 -14.85 -8.11
N ALA A 41 8.05 -16.16 -8.32
CA ALA A 41 9.18 -17.04 -8.63
C ALA A 41 9.61 -16.83 -10.10
N ASN A 42 10.43 -15.80 -10.34
CA ASN A 42 10.74 -15.32 -11.68
C ASN A 42 11.55 -16.35 -12.49
N HIS A 43 12.51 -17.03 -11.87
CA HIS A 43 13.33 -18.04 -12.56
C HIS A 43 12.44 -19.20 -13.02
N PHE A 44 11.61 -19.70 -12.11
CA PHE A 44 10.64 -20.75 -12.41
C PHE A 44 9.69 -20.37 -13.55
N ALA A 45 9.03 -19.20 -13.44
CA ALA A 45 8.07 -18.74 -14.43
C ALA A 45 8.70 -18.54 -15.82
N ASN A 46 9.93 -18.04 -15.87
CA ASN A 46 10.66 -17.82 -17.12
C ASN A 46 11.03 -19.12 -17.81
N THR A 47 11.57 -20.09 -17.07
CA THR A 47 11.95 -21.39 -17.65
C THR A 47 10.71 -22.18 -18.06
N LEU A 48 9.61 -22.10 -17.30
CA LEU A 48 8.34 -22.75 -17.68
C LEU A 48 7.74 -22.13 -18.93
N TYR A 49 7.75 -20.79 -19.04
CA TYR A 49 7.36 -20.08 -20.24
C TYR A 49 8.21 -20.51 -21.44
N ALA A 50 9.55 -20.52 -21.31
CA ALA A 50 10.44 -20.94 -22.37
C ALA A 50 10.15 -22.38 -22.83
N ARG A 51 9.91 -23.29 -21.87
CA ARG A 51 9.56 -24.67 -22.20
C ARG A 51 8.23 -24.78 -22.95
N ALA A 52 7.22 -24.00 -22.57
CA ALA A 52 5.93 -23.98 -23.27
C ALA A 52 6.01 -23.33 -24.67
N VAL A 53 6.98 -22.43 -24.90
CA VAL A 53 7.29 -21.90 -26.24
C VAL A 53 7.93 -22.98 -27.12
N GLU A 54 8.79 -23.82 -26.56
CA GLU A 54 9.48 -24.90 -27.28
C GLU A 54 8.58 -26.12 -27.53
N ASP A 55 7.76 -26.51 -26.55
CA ASP A 55 6.85 -27.65 -26.61
C ASP A 55 5.38 -27.18 -26.53
N HIS A 56 4.76 -27.01 -27.69
CA HIS A 56 3.36 -26.61 -27.83
C HIS A 56 2.34 -27.64 -27.28
N SER A 57 2.77 -28.85 -26.87
CA SER A 57 1.88 -29.77 -26.15
C SER A 57 1.63 -29.34 -24.69
N ILE A 58 2.40 -28.36 -24.19
CA ILE A 58 2.20 -27.76 -22.88
C ILE A 58 1.16 -26.64 -22.99
N SER A 59 0.07 -26.78 -22.25
CA SER A 59 -0.94 -25.73 -22.11
C SER A 59 -0.62 -24.92 -20.86
N LEU A 60 -0.23 -23.65 -21.03
CA LEU A 60 0.15 -22.76 -19.93
C LEU A 60 -0.81 -21.58 -19.82
N THR A 61 -1.47 -21.44 -18.68
CA THR A 61 -2.19 -20.22 -18.28
C THR A 61 -1.48 -19.61 -17.10
N ILE A 62 -1.09 -18.34 -17.19
CA ILE A 62 -0.51 -17.56 -16.10
C ILE A 62 -1.59 -16.62 -15.57
N PHE A 63 -1.95 -16.75 -14.31
CA PHE A 63 -2.91 -15.88 -13.63
C PHE A 63 -2.17 -15.08 -12.55
N THR A 64 -2.16 -13.76 -12.68
CA THR A 64 -1.37 -12.89 -11.79
C THR A 64 -1.91 -11.47 -11.70
N ALA A 65 -1.16 -10.57 -11.08
CA ALA A 65 -1.43 -9.14 -11.03
C ALA A 65 -0.14 -8.34 -10.83
N LEU A 66 -0.21 -7.07 -11.24
CA LEU A 66 0.85 -6.08 -11.11
C LEU A 66 2.19 -6.69 -11.52
N THR A 67 2.27 -7.13 -12.77
CA THR A 67 3.52 -7.67 -13.32
C THR A 67 4.57 -6.56 -13.38
N LEU A 68 5.58 -6.66 -12.52
CA LEU A 68 6.63 -5.65 -12.41
C LEU A 68 7.58 -5.71 -13.60
N GLU A 69 7.82 -4.56 -14.21
CA GLU A 69 8.76 -4.41 -15.32
C GLU A 69 9.80 -3.35 -14.97
N ARG A 70 11.03 -3.55 -15.45
CA ARG A 70 12.02 -2.48 -15.48
C ARG A 70 11.47 -1.26 -16.26
N PRO A 71 11.57 -0.04 -15.69
CA PRO A 71 11.12 1.18 -16.36
C PRO A 71 11.76 1.35 -17.74
N ARG A 72 11.06 1.98 -18.69
CA ARG A 72 11.57 2.25 -20.04
C ARG A 72 11.50 3.74 -20.38
N GLY A 73 12.50 4.22 -21.13
CA GLY A 73 12.51 5.58 -21.66
C GLY A 73 11.90 5.65 -23.07
N ASP A 74 10.79 6.37 -23.21
CA ASP A 74 10.12 6.56 -24.51
C ASP A 74 10.78 7.68 -25.36
N SER A 75 11.47 8.63 -24.71
CA SER A 75 12.22 9.72 -25.35
C SER A 75 13.71 9.65 -25.03
N ASP A 76 14.58 10.31 -25.81
CA ASP A 76 16.04 10.31 -25.55
C ASP A 76 16.38 10.88 -24.17
N ILE A 77 15.76 12.01 -23.80
CA ILE A 77 15.84 12.56 -22.43
C ILE A 77 15.44 11.52 -21.38
N SER A 78 14.31 10.82 -21.58
CA SER A 78 13.86 9.80 -20.61
C SER A 78 14.81 8.61 -20.57
N ARG A 79 15.40 8.19 -21.70
CA ARG A 79 16.39 7.11 -21.76
C ARG A 79 17.68 7.47 -21.06
N ARG A 80 18.19 8.69 -21.27
CA ARG A 80 19.39 9.21 -20.58
C ARG A 80 19.21 9.27 -19.06
N PHE A 81 17.99 9.52 -18.59
CA PHE A 81 17.66 9.46 -17.16
C PHE A 81 17.52 8.02 -16.66
N ILE A 82 16.74 7.19 -17.36
CA ILE A 82 16.36 5.85 -16.88
C ILE A 82 17.49 4.84 -17.05
N GLN A 83 18.28 4.88 -18.11
CA GLN A 83 19.26 3.82 -18.42
C GLN A 83 20.28 3.61 -17.28
N PRO A 84 20.91 4.67 -16.74
CA PRO A 84 21.84 4.47 -15.63
C PRO A 84 21.17 4.02 -14.33
N LEU A 85 19.90 4.38 -14.13
CA LEU A 85 19.08 3.87 -13.02
C LEU A 85 18.81 2.37 -13.19
N LEU A 86 18.53 1.92 -14.42
CA LEU A 86 18.40 0.51 -14.77
C LEU A 86 19.69 -0.25 -14.47
N ASP A 87 20.83 0.32 -14.83
CA ASP A 87 22.14 -0.29 -14.62
C ASP A 87 22.47 -0.42 -13.11
N SER A 88 22.05 0.55 -12.30
CA SER A 88 22.30 0.55 -10.85
C SER A 88 21.30 -0.32 -10.07
N LEU A 89 19.99 -0.10 -10.25
CA LEU A 89 18.95 -0.73 -9.43
C LEU A 89 18.46 -2.07 -9.97
N TYR A 90 18.60 -2.33 -11.28
CA TYR A 90 17.95 -3.46 -11.94
C TYR A 90 18.89 -4.30 -12.82
N SER A 91 20.21 -4.13 -12.73
CA SER A 91 21.18 -4.86 -13.57
C SER A 91 21.11 -6.38 -13.39
N GLN A 92 20.77 -6.83 -12.18
CA GLN A 92 20.65 -8.25 -11.84
C GLN A 92 19.19 -8.70 -11.71
N TYR A 93 18.22 -7.79 -11.89
CA TYR A 93 16.80 -8.16 -11.84
C TYR A 93 16.37 -8.83 -13.15
N GLN A 94 15.71 -9.98 -13.02
CA GLN A 94 15.18 -10.72 -14.16
C GLN A 94 13.72 -10.36 -14.41
N ASP A 95 13.45 -9.68 -15.53
CA ASP A 95 12.06 -9.47 -16.00
C ASP A 95 11.40 -10.82 -16.34
N LEU A 96 10.07 -10.86 -16.27
CA LEU A 96 9.30 -11.99 -16.76
C LEU A 96 9.26 -12.03 -18.29
N ALA A 97 9.72 -13.12 -18.89
CA ALA A 97 9.94 -13.29 -20.32
C ALA A 97 8.65 -13.15 -21.14
N TYR A 98 7.53 -13.65 -20.61
CA TYR A 98 6.22 -13.54 -21.27
C TYR A 98 5.77 -12.09 -21.48
N VAL A 99 6.29 -11.14 -20.69
CA VAL A 99 5.88 -9.73 -20.75
C VAL A 99 6.34 -9.08 -22.05
N SER A 100 7.59 -9.35 -22.46
CA SER A 100 8.14 -8.87 -23.73
C SER A 100 7.36 -9.43 -24.92
N ALA A 101 7.04 -10.73 -24.88
CA ALA A 101 6.24 -11.39 -25.90
C ALA A 101 4.82 -10.82 -25.97
N ARG A 102 4.15 -10.64 -24.82
CA ARG A 102 2.82 -10.01 -24.74
C ARG A 102 2.80 -8.62 -25.34
N ARG A 103 3.79 -7.78 -25.00
CA ARG A 103 3.88 -6.40 -25.53
C ARG A 103 4.03 -6.37 -27.06
N LYS A 104 4.76 -7.34 -27.62
CA LYS A 104 4.99 -7.47 -29.07
C LYS A 104 3.89 -8.23 -29.81
N GLY A 105 2.89 -8.78 -29.10
CA GLY A 105 1.86 -9.64 -29.71
C GLY A 105 2.43 -10.98 -30.20
N LEU A 106 3.44 -11.50 -29.51
CA LEU A 106 4.18 -12.73 -29.86
C LEU A 106 3.96 -13.87 -28.86
N LEU A 107 2.89 -13.81 -28.06
CA LEU A 107 2.52 -14.95 -27.20
C LEU A 107 2.04 -16.11 -28.07
N PRO A 108 2.58 -17.32 -27.90
CA PRO A 108 2.07 -18.52 -28.57
C PRO A 108 0.63 -18.85 -28.16
N ASP A 109 -0.12 -19.52 -29.04
CA ASP A 109 -1.54 -19.85 -28.82
C ASP A 109 -1.78 -20.80 -27.64
N ASN A 110 -0.78 -21.59 -27.24
CA ASN A 110 -0.83 -22.48 -26.08
C ASN A 110 -0.49 -21.78 -24.75
N ILE A 111 -0.19 -20.48 -24.78
CA ILE A 111 0.16 -19.67 -23.61
C ILE A 111 -0.85 -18.53 -23.44
N GLN A 112 -1.51 -18.51 -22.29
CA GLN A 112 -2.42 -17.44 -21.89
C GLN A 112 -1.89 -16.68 -20.68
N VAL A 113 -1.96 -15.35 -20.71
CA VAL A 113 -1.61 -14.50 -19.55
C VAL A 113 -2.83 -13.68 -19.17
N ILE A 114 -3.32 -13.88 -17.95
CA ILE A 114 -4.49 -13.23 -17.37
C ILE A 114 -4.05 -12.39 -16.18
N GLU A 115 -4.44 -11.12 -16.16
CA GLU A 115 -4.20 -10.23 -15.01
C GLU A 115 -5.51 -9.70 -14.41
N PHE A 116 -5.57 -9.59 -13.08
CA PHE A 116 -6.70 -8.97 -12.38
C PHE A 116 -6.40 -7.56 -11.85
N PHE A 117 -5.15 -7.11 -11.98
CA PHE A 117 -4.73 -5.75 -11.72
C PHE A 117 -3.50 -5.44 -12.58
N MET A 118 -3.54 -4.40 -13.41
CA MET A 118 -2.42 -4.00 -14.26
C MET A 118 -1.61 -2.85 -13.65
N GLU A 119 -0.34 -2.73 -14.05
CA GLU A 119 0.43 -1.52 -13.78
C GLU A 119 -0.27 -0.30 -14.44
N PRO A 120 -0.58 0.77 -13.66
CA PRO A 120 -1.36 1.89 -14.14
C PRO A 120 -0.88 2.49 -15.46
N GLY A 121 -1.74 2.41 -16.49
CA GLY A 121 -1.54 3.02 -17.80
C GLY A 121 -0.54 2.31 -18.73
N SER A 122 0.23 1.34 -18.23
CA SER A 122 1.35 0.76 -19.00
C SER A 122 0.93 -0.21 -20.11
N LEU A 123 -0.33 -0.67 -20.08
CA LEU A 123 -0.92 -1.62 -21.02
C LEU A 123 -2.15 -1.07 -21.77
N LEU A 124 -2.37 0.25 -21.78
CA LEU A 124 -3.48 0.87 -22.51
C LEU A 124 -3.46 0.55 -24.02
N GLY A 125 -2.27 0.53 -24.63
CA GLY A 125 -2.09 0.21 -26.05
C GLY A 125 -1.96 -1.28 -26.38
N ASN A 126 -2.15 -2.19 -25.40
CA ASN A 126 -1.95 -3.62 -25.60
C ASN A 126 -3.29 -4.37 -25.68
N ASN A 127 -3.75 -4.64 -26.91
CA ASN A 127 -5.04 -5.31 -27.15
C ASN A 127 -5.17 -6.66 -26.41
N TYR A 128 -4.11 -7.45 -26.36
CA TYR A 128 -4.12 -8.76 -25.71
C TYR A 128 -4.41 -8.62 -24.21
N ALA A 129 -3.69 -7.72 -23.52
CA ALA A 129 -3.88 -7.48 -22.10
C ALA A 129 -5.30 -6.99 -21.80
N GLN A 130 -5.83 -6.07 -22.61
CA GLN A 130 -7.19 -5.55 -22.48
C GLN A 130 -8.25 -6.65 -22.64
N GLN A 131 -8.01 -7.64 -23.50
CA GLN A 131 -8.89 -8.80 -23.70
C GLN A 131 -8.77 -9.86 -22.60
N HIS A 132 -7.62 -9.91 -21.91
CA HIS A 132 -7.28 -10.92 -20.90
C HIS A 132 -7.19 -10.33 -19.48
N TYR A 133 -8.04 -9.34 -19.21
CA TYR A 133 -8.22 -8.75 -17.88
C TYR A 133 -9.39 -9.40 -17.13
N VAL A 134 -9.23 -9.63 -15.83
CA VAL A 134 -10.32 -10.06 -14.94
C VAL A 134 -10.65 -8.93 -13.96
N SER A 135 -11.85 -8.37 -14.08
CA SER A 135 -12.36 -7.43 -13.08
C SER A 135 -12.95 -8.20 -11.89
N ALA A 136 -12.23 -8.20 -10.77
CA ALA A 136 -12.68 -8.84 -9.53
C ALA A 136 -12.21 -8.03 -8.32
N ASN A 137 -13.05 -7.94 -7.28
CA ASN A 137 -12.59 -7.41 -6.00
C ASN A 137 -11.52 -8.34 -5.43
N TYR A 138 -10.52 -7.77 -4.76
CA TYR A 138 -9.36 -8.55 -4.30
C TYR A 138 -9.75 -9.77 -3.45
N THR A 139 -10.71 -9.61 -2.54
CA THR A 139 -11.23 -10.70 -1.69
C THR A 139 -11.89 -11.86 -2.46
N GLN A 140 -12.25 -11.68 -3.73
CA GLN A 140 -12.88 -12.69 -4.59
C GLN A 140 -11.84 -13.45 -5.44
N VAL A 141 -10.64 -12.89 -5.63
CA VAL A 141 -9.58 -13.46 -6.47
C VAL A 141 -9.20 -14.90 -6.09
N PRO A 142 -9.08 -15.28 -4.79
CA PRO A 142 -8.80 -16.67 -4.44
C PRO A 142 -9.84 -17.66 -5.00
N GLY A 143 -11.12 -17.27 -4.98
CA GLY A 143 -12.20 -18.07 -5.56
C GLY A 143 -12.10 -18.17 -7.08
N GLU A 144 -11.74 -17.07 -7.75
CA GLU A 144 -11.54 -17.04 -9.21
C GLU A 144 -10.36 -17.92 -9.66
N LEU A 145 -9.24 -17.88 -8.94
CA LEU A 145 -8.09 -18.75 -9.17
C LEU A 145 -8.49 -20.23 -9.12
N ILE A 146 -9.21 -20.60 -8.07
CA ILE A 146 -9.70 -21.95 -7.83
C ILE A 146 -10.77 -22.37 -8.86
N ASN A 147 -11.66 -21.47 -9.29
CA ASN A 147 -12.65 -21.75 -10.32
C ASN A 147 -12.04 -21.91 -11.72
N ARG A 148 -10.90 -21.25 -11.97
CA ARG A 148 -10.11 -21.39 -13.20
C ARG A 148 -9.19 -22.60 -13.19
N GLY A 149 -9.16 -23.36 -12.09
CA GLY A 149 -8.39 -24.59 -11.98
C GLY A 149 -6.90 -24.36 -11.77
N VAL A 150 -6.51 -23.29 -11.04
CA VAL A 150 -5.11 -23.11 -10.61
C VAL A 150 -4.60 -24.40 -10.00
N ASN A 151 -3.52 -24.94 -10.55
CA ASN A 151 -2.94 -26.21 -10.09
C ASN A 151 -1.48 -26.08 -9.69
N VAL A 152 -0.87 -24.92 -9.92
CA VAL A 152 0.48 -24.58 -9.45
C VAL A 152 0.48 -23.16 -8.90
N ILE A 153 1.05 -22.98 -7.71
CA ILE A 153 1.45 -21.66 -7.19
C ILE A 153 2.97 -21.63 -7.12
N ALA A 154 3.60 -20.63 -7.72
CA ALA A 154 5.04 -20.45 -7.64
C ALA A 154 5.38 -19.10 -7.03
N GLN A 155 5.99 -19.12 -5.85
CA GLN A 155 6.22 -17.94 -5.04
C GLN A 155 7.65 -17.91 -4.50
N MET A 156 8.25 -16.74 -4.49
CA MET A 156 9.50 -16.48 -3.80
C MET A 156 9.28 -16.46 -2.29
N VAL A 157 10.15 -17.12 -1.53
CA VAL A 157 10.01 -17.29 -0.08
C VAL A 157 11.32 -17.02 0.65
N ALA A 158 11.23 -16.50 1.87
CA ALA A 158 12.37 -16.25 2.73
C ALA A 158 12.61 -17.47 3.65
N PRO A 159 13.83 -18.03 3.73
CA PRO A 159 14.13 -19.18 4.60
C PRO A 159 14.29 -18.77 6.07
N SER A 160 13.85 -19.63 7.00
CA SER A 160 14.21 -19.49 8.42
C SER A 160 15.71 -19.79 8.61
N GLU A 161 16.30 -19.33 9.71
CA GLU A 161 17.71 -19.64 10.04
C GLU A 161 17.99 -21.15 10.10
N ARG A 162 16.98 -21.95 10.46
CA ARG A 162 17.08 -23.41 10.57
C ARG A 162 16.71 -24.14 9.29
N GLY A 163 16.10 -23.46 8.31
CA GLY A 163 15.59 -24.06 7.08
C GLY A 163 14.40 -25.01 7.28
N ASP A 164 13.74 -24.97 8.43
CA ASP A 164 12.57 -25.80 8.78
C ASP A 164 11.23 -25.13 8.41
N LYS A 165 11.27 -23.82 8.16
CA LYS A 165 10.14 -22.98 7.78
C LYS A 165 10.54 -21.99 6.71
N TYR A 166 9.54 -21.54 5.96
CA TYR A 166 9.67 -20.50 4.96
C TYR A 166 8.58 -19.46 5.16
N SER A 167 8.96 -18.18 5.11
CA SER A 167 8.02 -17.07 5.14
C SER A 167 7.59 -16.70 3.73
N LEU A 168 6.28 -16.61 3.51
CA LEU A 168 5.69 -16.00 2.30
C LEU A 168 5.93 -14.48 2.24
N SER A 169 6.39 -13.89 3.34
CA SER A 169 6.96 -12.55 3.43
C SER A 169 6.05 -11.48 2.83
N CYS A 170 6.38 -10.99 1.64
CA CYS A 170 5.69 -9.89 0.97
C CYS A 170 4.30 -10.22 0.44
N ASN A 171 3.93 -11.48 0.23
CA ASN A 171 2.66 -11.86 -0.42
C ASN A 171 2.02 -13.15 0.14
N PRO A 172 1.58 -13.18 1.41
CA PRO A 172 0.70 -14.25 1.91
C PRO A 172 -0.77 -14.08 1.48
N ASP A 173 -1.15 -12.86 1.11
CA ASP A 173 -2.48 -12.37 0.73
C ASP A 173 -3.39 -13.35 -0.02
N LEU A 174 -2.92 -13.91 -1.15
CA LEU A 174 -3.68 -14.83 -2.00
C LEU A 174 -3.29 -16.28 -1.83
N THR A 175 -2.01 -16.55 -1.55
CA THR A 175 -1.51 -17.93 -1.44
C THR A 175 -2.18 -18.66 -0.27
N LEU A 176 -2.28 -18.02 0.90
CA LEU A 176 -2.94 -18.63 2.06
C LEU A 176 -4.42 -18.99 1.82
N PRO A 177 -5.29 -18.08 1.32
CA PRO A 177 -6.68 -18.43 1.04
C PRO A 177 -6.83 -19.45 -0.08
N VAL A 178 -5.97 -19.43 -1.11
CA VAL A 178 -6.03 -20.44 -2.18
C VAL A 178 -5.68 -21.83 -1.64
N LEU A 179 -4.64 -21.95 -0.81
CA LEU A 179 -4.29 -23.23 -0.15
C LEU A 179 -5.45 -23.74 0.72
N LYS A 180 -6.10 -22.85 1.46
CA LYS A 180 -7.26 -23.19 2.29
C LYS A 180 -8.43 -23.69 1.43
N LEU A 181 -8.82 -22.94 0.40
CA LEU A 181 -9.92 -23.29 -0.50
C LEU A 181 -9.65 -24.60 -1.27
N ALA A 182 -8.39 -24.84 -1.66
CA ALA A 182 -7.98 -26.09 -2.28
C ALA A 182 -8.13 -27.27 -1.31
N ALA A 183 -7.72 -27.12 -0.05
CA ALA A 183 -7.85 -28.17 0.97
C ALA A 183 -9.31 -28.50 1.31
N GLU A 184 -10.23 -27.55 1.16
CA GLU A 184 -11.69 -27.76 1.32
C GLU A 184 -12.31 -28.53 0.13
N ARG A 185 -11.63 -28.55 -1.03
CA ARG A 185 -12.07 -29.31 -2.21
C ARG A 185 -11.47 -30.71 -2.21
N LYS A 186 -12.34 -31.71 -2.32
CA LYS A 186 -11.92 -33.11 -2.41
C LYS A 186 -11.10 -33.33 -3.69
N ASP A 187 -9.92 -33.93 -3.55
CA ASP A 187 -9.03 -34.34 -4.65
C ASP A 187 -8.61 -33.19 -5.59
N TYR A 188 -8.48 -31.96 -5.09
CA TYR A 188 -8.03 -30.81 -5.89
C TYR A 188 -6.48 -30.79 -6.01
N PRO A 189 -5.91 -30.98 -7.21
CA PRO A 189 -4.46 -31.05 -7.38
C PRO A 189 -3.87 -29.64 -7.38
N LEU A 190 -3.26 -29.24 -6.26
CA LEU A 190 -2.52 -27.98 -6.14
C LEU A 190 -1.11 -28.24 -5.66
N TYR A 191 -0.12 -27.80 -6.45
CA TYR A 191 1.30 -27.87 -6.13
C TYR A 191 1.80 -26.50 -5.70
N LEU A 192 2.43 -26.43 -4.54
CA LEU A 192 3.08 -25.21 -4.04
C LEU A 192 4.59 -25.28 -4.25
N LEU A 193 5.12 -24.33 -5.00
CA LEU A 193 6.55 -24.16 -5.24
C LEU A 193 7.08 -22.91 -4.53
N GLY A 194 8.16 -23.09 -3.78
CA GLY A 194 8.94 -22.01 -3.16
C GLY A 194 10.26 -21.77 -3.89
N GLU A 195 10.48 -20.55 -4.41
CA GLU A 195 11.80 -20.08 -4.88
C GLU A 195 12.50 -19.38 -3.72
N VAL A 196 13.51 -20.04 -3.13
CA VAL A 196 14.13 -19.57 -1.89
C VAL A 196 15.09 -18.42 -2.20
N ASN A 197 14.85 -17.26 -1.57
CA ASN A 197 15.67 -16.06 -1.71
C ASN A 197 15.85 -15.40 -0.34
N SER A 198 17.09 -15.36 0.16
CA SER A 198 17.43 -14.80 1.48
C SER A 198 17.43 -13.26 1.52
N GLN A 199 17.43 -12.60 0.35
CA GLN A 199 17.27 -11.13 0.29
C GLN A 199 15.84 -10.71 0.63
N LEU A 200 14.85 -11.60 0.49
CA LEU A 200 13.47 -11.34 0.88
C LEU A 200 13.35 -11.23 2.41
N PRO A 201 12.75 -10.15 2.97
CA PRO A 201 12.62 -10.01 4.42
C PRO A 201 11.84 -11.19 5.04
N TYR A 202 12.41 -11.84 6.06
CA TYR A 202 11.70 -12.88 6.78
C TYR A 202 10.67 -12.28 7.74
N ILE A 203 9.38 -12.51 7.47
CA ILE A 203 8.29 -12.07 8.34
C ILE A 203 7.77 -13.27 9.13
N ASN A 204 7.66 -13.14 10.44
CA ASN A 204 7.16 -14.20 11.32
C ASN A 204 5.62 -14.26 11.29
N GLY A 205 5.04 -15.20 12.03
CA GLY A 205 3.60 -15.21 12.29
C GLY A 205 2.79 -15.86 11.17
N SER A 206 1.75 -15.19 10.68
CA SER A 206 0.77 -15.77 9.76
C SER A 206 1.36 -16.10 8.38
N SER A 207 2.48 -15.47 8.02
CA SER A 207 3.18 -15.72 6.75
C SER A 207 4.13 -16.92 6.78
N GLU A 208 4.39 -17.53 7.95
CA GLU A 208 5.30 -18.68 8.08
C GLU A 208 4.61 -20.01 7.75
N LEU A 209 5.19 -20.75 6.81
CA LEU A 209 4.77 -22.10 6.46
C LEU A 209 5.86 -23.11 6.82
N PRO A 210 5.49 -24.25 7.45
CA PRO A 210 6.42 -25.38 7.59
C PRO A 210 6.93 -25.84 6.22
N ALA A 211 8.18 -26.30 6.14
CA ALA A 211 8.81 -26.76 4.90
C ALA A 211 7.98 -27.84 4.17
N ASN A 212 7.32 -28.74 4.92
CA ASN A 212 6.46 -29.79 4.35
C ASN A 212 5.12 -29.29 3.80
N THR A 213 4.83 -28.00 3.83
CA THR A 213 3.68 -27.42 3.11
C THR A 213 3.95 -27.38 1.62
N PHE A 214 5.20 -27.13 1.23
CA PHE A 214 5.67 -27.03 -0.15
C PHE A 214 5.81 -28.43 -0.76
N ASP A 215 5.49 -28.53 -2.04
CA ASP A 215 5.72 -29.73 -2.84
C ASP A 215 7.11 -29.66 -3.50
N PHE A 216 7.52 -28.46 -3.92
CA PHE A 216 8.80 -28.19 -4.57
C PHE A 216 9.51 -26.99 -3.94
N LEU A 217 10.83 -27.08 -3.79
CA LEU A 217 11.68 -25.96 -3.38
C LEU A 217 12.82 -25.78 -4.37
N LEU A 218 12.97 -24.55 -4.88
CA LEU A 218 14.16 -24.13 -5.63
C LEU A 218 15.14 -23.47 -4.67
N THR A 219 16.33 -24.06 -4.52
CA THR A 219 17.35 -23.64 -3.56
C THR A 219 18.71 -23.53 -4.23
N GLY A 220 19.53 -22.55 -3.83
CA GLY A 220 20.89 -22.38 -4.33
C GLY A 220 21.19 -20.95 -4.72
N GLU A 221 22.48 -20.66 -4.95
CA GLU A 221 22.97 -19.29 -5.19
C GLU A 221 22.35 -18.62 -6.42
N ALA A 222 21.88 -19.40 -7.40
CA ALA A 222 21.21 -18.88 -8.59
C ALA A 222 19.90 -18.14 -8.28
N PHE A 223 19.27 -18.41 -7.13
CA PHE A 223 17.99 -17.82 -6.74
C PHE A 223 18.14 -16.64 -5.77
N GLU A 224 19.36 -16.33 -5.35
CA GLU A 224 19.71 -15.20 -4.47
C GLU A 224 19.81 -13.87 -5.27
N SER A 225 18.80 -13.61 -6.11
CA SER A 225 18.75 -12.41 -6.96
C SER A 225 18.24 -11.18 -6.21
N PRO A 226 18.69 -9.96 -6.56
CA PRO A 226 18.12 -8.73 -6.03
C PRO A 226 16.61 -8.62 -6.25
N LEU A 227 15.92 -8.04 -5.27
CA LEU A 227 14.48 -7.81 -5.32
C LEU A 227 14.15 -6.63 -6.25
N PHE A 228 12.92 -6.62 -6.76
CA PHE A 228 12.42 -5.43 -7.45
C PHE A 228 12.20 -4.30 -6.45
N ALA A 229 13.00 -3.23 -6.58
CA ALA A 229 12.78 -1.98 -5.86
C ALA A 229 11.84 -1.07 -6.65
N ALA A 230 10.70 -0.70 -6.09
CA ALA A 230 9.84 0.31 -6.68
C ALA A 230 10.40 1.71 -6.35
N PRO A 231 10.68 2.55 -7.36
CA PRO A 231 11.30 3.86 -7.11
C PRO A 231 10.32 4.79 -6.39
N ALA A 232 10.82 5.50 -5.38
CA ALA A 232 10.04 6.52 -4.69
C ALA A 232 9.64 7.64 -5.66
N MET A 233 8.43 8.18 -5.51
CA MET A 233 7.94 9.28 -6.32
C MET A 233 8.05 10.61 -5.56
N PRO A 234 8.50 11.69 -6.22
CA PRO A 234 8.56 13.00 -5.57
C PRO A 234 7.16 13.52 -5.21
N VAL A 235 7.07 14.13 -4.04
CA VAL A 235 5.84 14.71 -3.47
C VAL A 235 5.73 16.19 -3.81
N THR A 236 4.60 16.59 -4.40
CA THR A 236 4.32 17.99 -4.73
C THR A 236 3.48 18.66 -3.65
N PHE A 237 3.28 19.98 -3.78
CA PHE A 237 2.39 20.70 -2.87
C PHE A 237 0.93 20.25 -2.98
N THR A 238 0.50 19.70 -4.12
CA THR A 238 -0.82 19.13 -4.28
C THR A 238 -0.99 17.92 -3.36
N GLU A 239 -0.08 16.94 -3.39
CA GLU A 239 -0.14 15.79 -2.48
C GLU A 239 0.01 16.20 -1.01
N TYR A 240 0.89 17.15 -0.69
CA TYR A 240 0.99 17.65 0.69
C TYR A 240 -0.30 18.30 1.18
N SER A 241 -0.96 19.12 0.36
CA SER A 241 -2.23 19.76 0.73
C SER A 241 -3.32 18.72 0.98
N ILE A 242 -3.46 17.73 0.08
CA ILE A 242 -4.35 16.58 0.27
C ILE A 242 -4.01 15.86 1.58
N ALA A 243 -2.73 15.62 1.85
CA ALA A 243 -2.27 14.93 3.06
C ALA A 243 -2.57 15.71 4.34
N PHE A 244 -2.49 17.05 4.36
CA PHE A 244 -2.94 17.87 5.50
C PHE A 244 -4.43 17.70 5.78
N HIS A 245 -5.26 17.76 4.74
CA HIS A 245 -6.70 17.53 4.86
C HIS A 245 -6.98 16.13 5.42
N ILE A 246 -6.33 15.09 4.89
CA ILE A 246 -6.48 13.70 5.37
C ILE A 246 -5.99 13.55 6.81
N ALA A 247 -4.80 14.05 7.14
CA ALA A 247 -4.22 13.94 8.48
C ALA A 247 -5.09 14.62 9.55
N SER A 248 -5.82 15.68 9.16
CA SER A 248 -6.81 16.34 10.01
C SER A 248 -8.10 15.53 10.23
N LEU A 249 -8.27 14.39 9.56
CA LEU A 249 -9.39 13.46 9.74
C LEU A 249 -9.03 12.24 10.60
N VAL A 250 -7.74 11.98 10.82
CA VAL A 250 -7.25 10.77 11.51
C VAL A 250 -7.31 10.97 13.03
N GLU A 251 -8.12 10.16 13.71
CA GLU A 251 -8.28 10.23 15.17
C GLU A 251 -7.18 9.43 15.90
N ASP A 252 -6.79 9.89 17.10
CA ASP A 252 -5.90 9.13 17.97
C ASP A 252 -6.58 7.86 18.49
N GLY A 253 -5.84 6.76 18.61
CA GLY A 253 -6.40 5.43 18.88
C GLY A 253 -7.10 4.78 17.67
N GLY A 254 -7.11 5.46 16.52
CA GLY A 254 -7.76 4.99 15.29
C GLY A 254 -6.99 3.93 14.52
N THR A 255 -7.60 3.51 13.41
CA THR A 255 -7.01 2.56 12.44
C THR A 255 -6.71 3.24 11.12
N LEU A 256 -5.56 2.97 10.53
CA LEU A 256 -5.12 3.57 9.28
C LEU A 256 -4.91 2.51 8.19
N GLN A 257 -5.50 2.78 7.04
CA GLN A 257 -5.16 2.16 5.76
C GLN A 257 -4.82 3.28 4.78
N VAL A 258 -3.70 3.13 4.09
CA VAL A 258 -3.28 4.04 3.03
C VAL A 258 -2.57 3.25 1.93
N GLY A 259 -2.75 3.65 0.68
CA GLY A 259 -2.01 3.09 -0.45
C GLY A 259 -0.57 3.59 -0.53
N ILE A 260 0.08 3.31 -1.67
CA ILE A 260 1.45 3.74 -1.98
C ILE A 260 1.52 4.96 -2.90
N GLY A 261 2.75 5.36 -3.20
CA GLY A 261 3.07 6.47 -4.10
C GLY A 261 3.09 7.80 -3.36
N ALA A 262 3.28 8.88 -4.13
CA ALA A 262 3.50 10.22 -3.58
C ALA A 262 2.42 10.66 -2.57
N LEU A 263 1.16 10.30 -2.81
CA LEU A 263 0.08 10.60 -1.87
C LEU A 263 0.19 9.81 -0.56
N GLY A 264 0.46 8.51 -0.61
CA GLY A 264 0.63 7.68 0.59
C GLY A 264 1.83 8.12 1.42
N ASP A 265 2.93 8.46 0.74
CA ASP A 265 4.14 9.00 1.34
C ASP A 265 3.89 10.35 2.01
N ALA A 266 3.14 11.24 1.34
CA ALA A 266 2.71 12.52 1.89
C ALA A 266 1.83 12.35 3.14
N VAL A 267 0.84 11.45 3.11
CA VAL A 267 -0.04 11.18 4.27
C VAL A 267 0.77 10.69 5.47
N CYS A 268 1.67 9.71 5.27
CA CYS A 268 2.52 9.20 6.34
C CYS A 268 3.46 10.30 6.88
N HIS A 269 4.04 11.10 5.99
CA HIS A 269 4.89 12.22 6.38
C HIS A 269 4.14 13.26 7.20
N ILE A 270 2.95 13.66 6.78
CA ILE A 270 2.18 14.69 7.47
C ILE A 270 1.62 14.18 8.81
N LEU A 271 1.27 12.90 8.94
CA LEU A 271 0.93 12.30 10.24
C LEU A 271 2.13 12.30 11.20
N ARG A 272 3.33 12.02 10.69
CA ARG A 272 4.58 12.19 11.46
C ARG A 272 4.78 13.66 11.85
N LEU A 273 4.54 14.60 10.93
CA LEU A 273 4.72 16.03 11.15
C LEU A 273 3.76 16.53 12.23
N ARG A 274 2.50 16.10 12.18
CA ARG A 274 1.50 16.33 13.22
C ARG A 274 1.99 15.87 14.60
N HIS A 275 2.71 14.76 14.68
CA HIS A 275 3.19 14.22 15.95
C HIS A 275 4.49 14.86 16.46
N LYS A 276 5.42 15.21 15.56
CA LYS A 276 6.75 15.76 15.93
C LYS A 276 6.79 17.28 15.95
N GLU A 277 6.15 17.93 14.97
CA GLU A 277 6.14 19.39 14.77
C GLU A 277 4.69 19.92 14.82
N ASN A 278 3.98 19.63 15.92
CA ASN A 278 2.53 19.83 16.03
C ASN A 278 2.08 21.30 15.84
N GLU A 279 2.88 22.27 16.28
CA GLU A 279 2.56 23.69 16.11
C GLU A 279 2.58 24.11 14.64
N LEU A 280 3.56 23.60 13.87
CA LEU A 280 3.61 23.83 12.43
C LEU A 280 2.42 23.16 11.73
N PHE A 281 2.07 21.95 12.15
CA PHE A 281 0.88 21.25 11.64
C PHE A 281 -0.40 22.06 11.86
N LYS A 282 -0.64 22.51 13.10
CA LYS A 282 -1.82 23.30 13.48
C LYS A 282 -1.96 24.55 12.63
N ARG A 283 -0.88 25.33 12.54
CA ARG A 283 -0.84 26.55 11.70
C ARG A 283 -1.19 26.26 10.24
N LEU A 284 -0.58 25.23 9.64
CA LEU A 284 -0.84 24.91 8.24
C LEU A 284 -2.25 24.37 7.99
N VAL A 285 -2.83 23.63 8.96
CA VAL A 285 -4.24 23.23 8.89
C VAL A 285 -5.16 24.45 8.98
N GLU A 286 -4.87 25.42 9.85
CA GLU A 286 -5.63 26.68 9.92
C GLU A 286 -5.55 27.47 8.61
N ASP A 287 -4.38 27.52 7.96
CA ASP A 287 -4.18 28.20 6.68
C ASP A 287 -4.91 27.48 5.50
N LEU A 288 -5.04 26.15 5.56
CA LEU A 288 -5.67 25.33 4.52
C LEU A 288 -7.17 25.07 4.73
N VAL A 289 -7.67 25.15 5.96
CA VAL A 289 -9.04 24.80 6.34
C VAL A 289 -9.74 26.00 6.97
N ASP A 290 -10.36 26.83 6.13
CA ASP A 290 -11.11 28.01 6.58
C ASP A 290 -12.51 27.66 7.14
N GLU A 291 -13.16 28.63 7.80
CA GLU A 291 -14.52 28.47 8.36
C GLU A 291 -15.54 28.03 7.30
N SER A 292 -15.38 28.50 6.05
CA SER A 292 -16.27 28.16 4.95
C SER A 292 -16.14 26.68 4.56
N SER A 293 -14.92 26.14 4.59
CA SER A 293 -14.62 24.74 4.31
C SER A 293 -15.12 23.82 5.43
N LEU A 294 -15.04 24.28 6.69
CA LEU A 294 -15.55 23.53 7.84
C LEU A 294 -17.06 23.26 7.74
N ALA A 295 -17.84 24.16 7.14
CA ALA A 295 -19.28 23.96 6.93
C ALA A 295 -19.60 22.70 6.10
N TYR A 296 -18.68 22.29 5.21
CA TYR A 296 -18.84 21.09 4.38
C TYR A 296 -18.28 19.81 5.02
N ARG A 297 -17.64 19.95 6.20
CA ARG A 297 -17.08 18.87 7.03
C ARG A 297 -17.98 18.52 8.23
N ALA A 298 -19.28 18.83 8.19
CA ALA A 298 -20.14 18.85 9.38
C ALA A 298 -20.09 17.62 10.33
N GLU A 299 -19.89 16.38 9.84
CA GLU A 299 -19.71 15.18 10.69
C GLU A 299 -18.26 14.65 10.73
N LEU A 300 -17.33 15.34 10.06
CA LEU A 300 -15.92 15.00 10.02
C LEU A 300 -15.17 15.72 11.15
N PRO A 301 -14.28 15.01 11.88
CA PRO A 301 -13.50 15.66 12.90
C PRO A 301 -12.44 16.62 12.30
N LEU A 302 -11.98 17.55 13.13
CA LEU A 302 -10.79 18.36 12.88
C LEU A 302 -9.73 17.96 13.92
N CYS A 303 -9.00 16.89 13.62
CA CYS A 303 -8.00 16.30 14.50
C CYS A 303 -6.65 17.02 14.34
N THR A 304 -6.29 17.85 15.33
CA THR A 304 -5.02 18.61 15.29
C THR A 304 -4.01 18.22 16.34
N ASP A 305 -4.40 17.50 17.40
CA ASP A 305 -3.50 17.14 18.49
C ASP A 305 -2.60 15.94 18.16
N ILE A 306 -1.51 15.77 18.90
CA ILE A 306 -0.61 14.62 18.76
C ILE A 306 -1.31 13.29 19.11
N PHE A 307 -0.77 12.19 18.57
CA PHE A 307 -1.17 10.84 18.93
C PHE A 307 -0.63 10.45 20.31
N LYS A 308 -1.51 10.08 21.25
CA LYS A 308 -1.16 9.62 22.61
C LYS A 308 -1.30 8.10 22.72
N ARG A 309 -2.41 7.55 22.24
CA ARG A 309 -2.61 6.10 22.11
C ARG A 309 -1.87 5.54 20.90
N GLY A 310 -1.77 6.35 19.84
CA GLY A 310 -1.22 5.95 18.56
C GLY A 310 -2.26 5.31 17.64
N LEU A 311 -1.81 4.98 16.45
CA LEU A 311 -2.58 4.33 15.40
C LEU A 311 -2.25 2.85 15.32
N TYR A 312 -3.24 2.08 14.88
CA TYR A 312 -3.10 0.70 14.44
C TYR A 312 -3.12 0.65 12.91
N GLY A 313 -2.14 -0.03 12.30
CA GLY A 313 -2.08 -0.21 10.85
C GLY A 313 -2.84 -1.46 10.42
N ALA A 314 -3.81 -1.31 9.52
CA ALA A 314 -4.50 -2.44 8.89
C ALA A 314 -4.69 -2.13 7.41
N SER A 315 -3.75 -2.56 6.57
CA SER A 315 -3.69 -2.15 5.17
C SER A 315 -3.61 -3.35 4.24
N GLU A 316 -4.29 -3.26 3.09
CA GLU A 316 -4.11 -4.21 1.99
C GLU A 316 -2.64 -4.27 1.58
N MET A 317 -2.09 -3.10 1.30
CA MET A 317 -0.70 -2.91 0.93
C MET A 317 0.01 -2.15 2.05
N VAL A 318 1.13 -2.66 2.56
CA VAL A 318 1.95 -1.95 3.54
C VAL A 318 2.88 -0.97 2.81
N PRO A 319 2.73 0.34 3.01
CA PRO A 319 3.66 1.33 2.48
C PRO A 319 4.91 1.43 3.37
N HIS A 320 6.04 1.85 2.78
CA HIS A 320 7.26 2.17 3.54
C HIS A 320 6.99 3.20 4.66
N GLY A 321 6.07 4.14 4.42
CA GLY A 321 5.68 5.17 5.39
C GLY A 321 5.20 4.64 6.74
N PHE A 322 4.71 3.40 6.82
CA PHE A 322 4.31 2.82 8.11
C PHE A 322 5.50 2.55 9.03
N LEU A 323 6.67 2.17 8.49
CA LEU A 323 7.90 2.04 9.25
C LEU A 323 8.37 3.41 9.78
N HIS A 324 8.20 4.47 8.99
CA HIS A 324 8.46 5.84 9.44
C HIS A 324 7.51 6.29 10.55
N LEU A 325 6.21 5.99 10.44
CA LEU A 325 5.22 6.26 11.48
C LEU A 325 5.53 5.48 12.76
N ARG A 326 5.96 4.23 12.65
CA ARG A 326 6.37 3.39 13.77
C ARG A 326 7.55 4.01 14.51
N ARG A 327 8.63 4.37 13.80
CA ARG A 327 9.81 5.05 14.39
C ARG A 327 9.46 6.40 15.00
N ALA A 328 8.50 7.11 14.43
CA ALA A 328 8.05 8.39 14.95
C ALA A 328 7.22 8.27 16.24
N GLY A 329 6.77 7.08 16.63
CA GLY A 329 5.85 6.90 17.76
C GLY A 329 4.38 7.17 17.42
N VAL A 330 4.02 7.16 16.14
CA VAL A 330 2.64 7.31 15.68
C VAL A 330 1.93 5.95 15.59
N LEU A 331 2.59 4.95 15.01
CA LEU A 331 2.03 3.60 14.85
C LEU A 331 2.38 2.74 16.08
N THR A 332 1.66 2.96 17.19
CA THR A 332 1.96 2.33 18.49
C THR A 332 0.81 1.52 19.08
N ARG A 333 -0.43 1.74 18.62
CA ARG A 333 -1.58 1.01 19.15
C ARG A 333 -1.55 -0.43 18.63
N LYS A 334 -1.57 -1.39 19.55
CA LYS A 334 -1.58 -2.81 19.22
C LYS A 334 -2.99 -3.35 19.09
N ALA A 335 -3.17 -4.22 18.11
CA ALA A 335 -4.33 -5.07 17.93
C ALA A 335 -4.00 -6.48 18.47
N TYR A 336 -4.84 -6.98 19.36
CA TYR A 336 -4.71 -8.31 19.96
C TYR A 336 -5.70 -9.29 19.33
N GLY A 337 -5.32 -10.57 19.21
CA GLY A 337 -6.10 -11.63 18.57
C GLY A 337 -7.34 -12.13 19.32
N ASP A 338 -7.82 -11.41 20.35
CA ASP A 338 -9.05 -11.74 21.09
C ASP A 338 -9.91 -10.49 21.31
N ALA A 339 -11.18 -10.57 20.94
CA ALA A 339 -12.09 -9.42 20.96
C ALA A 339 -12.35 -8.90 22.38
N THR A 340 -12.29 -9.77 23.39
CA THR A 340 -12.53 -9.36 24.79
C THR A 340 -11.29 -8.68 25.36
N ILE A 341 -10.09 -9.24 25.15
CA ILE A 341 -8.83 -8.55 25.50
C ILE A 341 -8.80 -7.17 24.83
N GLN A 342 -9.08 -7.10 23.53
CA GLN A 342 -9.06 -5.86 22.78
C GLN A 342 -10.02 -4.81 23.38
N ARG A 343 -11.28 -5.19 23.64
CA ARG A 343 -12.28 -4.29 24.26
C ARG A 343 -11.90 -3.84 25.67
N LEU A 344 -11.30 -4.72 26.47
CA LEU A 344 -10.84 -4.37 27.83
C LEU A 344 -9.68 -3.36 27.78
N LEU A 345 -8.76 -3.51 26.83
CA LEU A 345 -7.69 -2.53 26.58
C LEU A 345 -8.25 -1.20 26.07
N ASP A 346 -9.14 -1.23 25.08
CA ASP A 346 -9.71 0.00 24.49
C ASP A 346 -10.54 0.82 25.48
N SER A 347 -11.12 0.17 26.49
CA SER A 347 -11.88 0.78 27.59
C SER A 347 -11.06 1.05 28.86
N ASP A 348 -9.73 0.92 28.79
CA ASP A 348 -8.79 1.13 29.89
C ASP A 348 -9.09 0.30 31.15
N LYS A 349 -9.81 -0.82 31.02
CA LYS A 349 -10.13 -1.75 32.12
C LYS A 349 -8.95 -2.67 32.46
N ILE A 350 -8.05 -2.87 31.51
CA ILE A 350 -6.75 -3.52 31.67
C ILE A 350 -5.69 -2.70 30.92
N THR A 351 -4.42 -2.96 31.22
CA THR A 351 -3.28 -2.40 30.47
C THR A 351 -2.62 -3.48 29.61
N GLU A 352 -1.70 -3.10 28.71
CA GLU A 352 -0.87 -4.07 27.98
C GLU A 352 0.06 -4.88 28.89
N THR A 353 0.19 -4.50 30.16
CA THR A 353 0.97 -5.20 31.18
C THR A 353 0.05 -6.08 32.01
N VAL A 354 0.44 -7.35 32.18
CA VAL A 354 -0.29 -8.33 32.98
C VAL A 354 -0.22 -7.95 34.46
N GLN A 355 -1.40 -7.78 35.06
CA GLN A 355 -1.62 -7.49 36.48
C GLN A 355 -2.67 -8.46 37.06
N GLU A 356 -2.87 -8.46 38.37
CA GLU A 356 -3.93 -9.25 39.01
C GLU A 356 -5.32 -8.86 38.50
N GLU A 357 -5.53 -7.58 38.24
CA GLU A 357 -6.77 -7.01 37.71
C GLU A 357 -7.08 -7.55 36.32
N THR A 358 -6.07 -7.99 35.55
CA THR A 358 -6.26 -8.60 34.22
C THR A 358 -7.15 -9.84 34.31
N LEU A 359 -6.89 -10.74 35.27
CA LEU A 359 -7.69 -11.95 35.48
C LEU A 359 -9.11 -11.61 35.94
N LEU A 360 -9.25 -10.64 36.85
CA LEU A 360 -10.55 -10.20 37.34
C LEU A 360 -11.38 -9.57 36.22
N ALA A 361 -10.78 -8.73 35.37
CA ALA A 361 -11.44 -8.11 34.24
C ALA A 361 -11.89 -9.14 33.20
N LEU A 362 -11.05 -10.12 32.87
CA LEU A 362 -11.40 -11.21 31.95
C LEU A 362 -12.55 -12.07 32.50
N LYS A 363 -12.53 -12.39 33.80
CA LYS A 363 -13.62 -13.10 34.46
C LYS A 363 -14.92 -12.28 34.45
N ASN A 364 -14.85 -11.00 34.83
CA ASN A 364 -16.01 -10.11 34.87
C ASN A 364 -16.62 -9.87 33.47
N ALA A 365 -15.79 -9.93 32.42
CA ALA A 365 -16.23 -9.90 31.04
C ALA A 365 -16.76 -11.25 30.51
N GLY A 366 -16.71 -12.31 31.34
CA GLY A 366 -17.15 -13.66 30.98
C GLY A 366 -16.22 -14.40 30.01
N ARG A 367 -14.98 -13.92 29.80
CA ARG A 367 -14.02 -14.55 28.89
C ARG A 367 -13.38 -15.80 29.48
N ILE A 368 -13.26 -15.86 30.80
CA ILE A 368 -12.72 -17.00 31.54
C ILE A 368 -13.66 -17.38 32.68
N SER A 369 -13.65 -18.66 33.07
CA SER A 369 -14.49 -19.18 34.15
C SER A 369 -13.78 -19.15 35.51
N CYS A 370 -14.55 -19.33 36.58
CA CYS A 370 -14.03 -19.57 37.93
C CYS A 370 -14.89 -20.66 38.57
N PRO A 371 -14.38 -21.90 38.74
CA PRO A 371 -13.01 -22.35 38.44
C PRO A 371 -12.66 -22.29 36.95
N LEU A 372 -11.37 -22.14 36.63
CA LEU A 372 -10.89 -22.12 35.24
C LEU A 372 -11.14 -23.47 34.56
N THR A 373 -11.28 -23.45 33.24
CA THR A 373 -11.32 -24.64 32.38
C THR A 373 -9.98 -24.84 31.66
N VAL A 374 -9.74 -26.01 31.06
CA VAL A 374 -8.57 -26.25 30.19
C VAL A 374 -8.45 -25.16 29.11
N ALA A 375 -9.58 -24.86 28.45
CA ALA A 375 -9.62 -23.84 27.39
C ALA A 375 -9.31 -22.43 27.91
N ASP A 376 -9.69 -22.11 29.16
CA ASP A 376 -9.32 -20.83 29.78
C ASP A 376 -7.82 -20.77 30.05
N THR A 377 -7.21 -21.86 30.52
CA THR A 377 -5.77 -21.94 30.74
C THR A 377 -4.98 -21.85 29.45
N ASP A 378 -5.36 -22.59 28.42
CA ASP A 378 -4.72 -22.53 27.09
C ASP A 378 -4.79 -21.12 26.52
N PHE A 379 -5.95 -20.46 26.64
CA PHE A 379 -6.13 -19.06 26.26
C PHE A 379 -5.21 -18.13 27.06
N LEU A 380 -5.20 -18.24 28.39
CA LEU A 380 -4.38 -17.37 29.24
C LEU A 380 -2.87 -17.57 28.98
N GLN A 381 -2.44 -18.79 28.68
CA GLN A 381 -1.05 -19.11 28.33
C GLN A 381 -0.69 -18.59 26.93
N GLN A 382 -1.60 -18.72 25.95
CA GLN A 382 -1.42 -18.16 24.59
C GLN A 382 -1.12 -16.66 24.63
N PHE A 383 -1.81 -15.91 25.51
CA PHE A 383 -1.61 -14.47 25.68
C PHE A 383 -0.53 -14.11 26.71
N GLY A 384 0.19 -15.10 27.25
CA GLY A 384 1.26 -14.88 28.24
C GLY A 384 0.77 -14.27 29.55
N ILE A 385 -0.49 -14.50 29.92
CA ILE A 385 -1.13 -14.02 31.16
C ILE A 385 -0.88 -14.99 32.33
N VAL A 386 -0.78 -16.28 32.01
CA VAL A 386 -0.48 -17.38 32.95
C VAL A 386 0.81 -18.06 32.53
N ASP A 387 1.58 -18.56 33.50
CA ASP A 387 2.85 -19.23 33.25
C ASP A 387 2.63 -20.50 32.38
N PRO A 388 3.33 -20.62 31.24
CA PRO A 388 3.17 -21.75 30.32
C PRO A 388 3.70 -23.08 30.90
N SER A 389 4.48 -23.05 31.99
CA SER A 389 4.97 -24.26 32.66
C SER A 389 3.90 -24.98 33.48
N TYR A 390 2.76 -24.34 33.72
CA TYR A 390 1.64 -24.95 34.42
C TYR A 390 0.81 -25.80 33.48
N SER A 391 0.35 -26.97 33.95
CA SER A 391 -0.53 -27.85 33.17
C SER A 391 -1.85 -28.10 33.92
N TRP A 392 -2.95 -28.29 33.19
CA TRP A 392 -4.27 -28.41 33.79
C TRP A 392 -4.69 -29.88 34.00
N ARG A 393 -5.15 -30.23 35.22
CA ARG A 393 -5.76 -31.53 35.54
C ARG A 393 -7.04 -31.37 36.36
N GLY A 394 -8.20 -31.52 35.73
CA GLY A 394 -9.50 -31.46 36.42
C GLY A 394 -9.90 -30.04 36.83
N HIS A 395 -9.83 -29.72 38.13
CA HIS A 395 -10.06 -28.38 38.69
C HIS A 395 -8.80 -27.76 39.33
N LYS A 396 -7.63 -28.36 39.10
CA LYS A 396 -6.38 -27.97 39.74
C LYS A 396 -5.27 -27.76 38.70
N LEU A 397 -4.38 -26.81 38.99
CA LEU A 397 -3.15 -26.62 38.24
C LEU A 397 -2.07 -27.54 38.80
N LEU A 398 -1.32 -28.15 37.89
CA LEU A 398 -0.12 -28.92 38.19
C LEU A 398 1.10 -28.04 37.88
N THR A 399 1.89 -27.76 38.92
CA THR A 399 3.18 -27.06 38.78
C THR A 399 4.23 -28.00 38.17
N PRO A 400 5.38 -27.49 37.70
CA PRO A 400 6.49 -28.32 37.23
C PRO A 400 6.98 -29.33 38.27
N ASP A 401 6.82 -29.00 39.56
CA ASP A 401 7.22 -29.84 40.70
C ASP A 401 6.18 -30.91 41.06
N GLY A 402 5.04 -30.94 40.35
CA GLY A 402 3.99 -31.94 40.53
C GLY A 402 2.96 -31.61 41.63
N GLU A 403 2.97 -30.38 42.16
CA GLU A 403 2.01 -29.93 43.16
C GLU A 403 0.66 -29.60 42.51
N GLU A 404 -0.43 -30.06 43.12
CA GLU A 404 -1.80 -29.75 42.66
C GLU A 404 -2.39 -28.58 43.48
N GLU A 405 -2.73 -27.47 42.82
CA GLU A 405 -3.26 -26.27 43.48
C GLU A 405 -4.72 -25.96 43.08
N GLU A 406 -5.55 -25.62 44.07
CA GLU A 406 -6.95 -25.20 43.86
C GLU A 406 -6.99 -23.73 43.42
N CYS A 407 -7.57 -23.47 42.25
CA CYS A 407 -7.49 -22.18 41.58
C CYS A 407 -8.70 -21.29 41.90
N ASP A 408 -8.60 -20.51 42.97
CA ASP A 408 -9.61 -19.51 43.31
C ASP A 408 -9.17 -18.09 42.90
N LEU A 409 -9.79 -17.56 41.84
CA LEU A 409 -9.58 -16.18 41.38
C LEU A 409 -10.08 -15.14 42.41
N HIS A 410 -10.89 -15.54 43.40
CA HIS A 410 -11.33 -14.67 44.49
C HIS A 410 -10.22 -14.37 45.50
N SER A 411 -9.17 -15.20 45.57
CA SER A 411 -8.01 -15.01 46.45
C SER A 411 -6.88 -14.25 45.75
N GLU A 412 -6.32 -13.23 46.43
CA GLU A 412 -5.10 -12.51 45.96
C GLU A 412 -3.92 -13.46 45.81
N HIS A 413 -3.75 -14.38 46.75
CA HIS A 413 -2.70 -15.39 46.69
C HIS A 413 -2.87 -16.30 45.46
N GLY A 414 -4.11 -16.72 45.18
CA GLY A 414 -4.43 -17.57 44.01
C GLY A 414 -4.14 -16.86 42.68
N ARG A 415 -4.52 -15.59 42.55
CA ARG A 415 -4.23 -14.80 41.34
C ARG A 415 -2.73 -14.62 41.11
N ARG A 416 -1.97 -14.23 42.14
CA ARG A 416 -0.50 -14.05 42.00
C ARG A 416 0.21 -15.34 41.64
N ARG A 417 -0.20 -16.47 42.23
CA ARG A 417 0.34 -17.80 41.87
C ARG A 417 0.03 -18.15 40.42
N LEU A 418 -1.22 -17.94 39.97
CA LEU A 418 -1.65 -18.21 38.60
C LEU A 418 -0.84 -17.43 37.57
N ILE A 419 -0.66 -16.13 37.81
CA ILE A 419 0.11 -15.25 36.93
C ILE A 419 1.59 -15.66 36.96
N GLY A 420 2.12 -16.00 38.13
CA GLY A 420 3.48 -16.48 38.29
C GLY A 420 4.50 -15.52 37.67
N ASN A 421 5.36 -16.05 36.79
CA ASN A 421 6.40 -15.27 36.13
C ASN A 421 5.88 -14.32 35.04
N CYS A 422 4.58 -14.31 34.76
CA CYS A 422 3.97 -13.40 33.79
C CYS A 422 3.62 -12.04 34.39
N LEU A 423 3.71 -11.88 35.72
CA LEU A 423 3.37 -10.62 36.40
C LEU A 423 4.30 -9.51 35.91
N ASN A 424 3.73 -8.35 35.58
CA ASN A 424 4.44 -7.20 35.00
C ASN A 424 5.06 -7.45 33.61
N LYS A 425 4.77 -8.56 32.94
CA LYS A 425 5.14 -8.76 31.52
C LYS A 425 4.06 -8.22 30.59
N LYS A 426 4.44 -7.95 29.34
CA LYS A 426 3.50 -7.54 28.30
C LYS A 426 2.60 -8.73 27.91
N ILE A 427 1.31 -8.46 27.69
CA ILE A 427 0.40 -9.41 27.04
C ILE A 427 0.97 -9.74 25.65
N ALA A 428 1.07 -11.03 25.33
CA ALA A 428 1.62 -11.51 24.07
C ALA A 428 0.65 -11.30 22.89
N GLY A 429 1.19 -11.28 21.67
CA GLY A 429 0.39 -11.25 20.43
C GLY A 429 -0.22 -9.88 20.09
N GLY A 430 0.35 -8.78 20.58
CA GLY A 430 -0.07 -7.43 20.21
C GLY A 430 0.63 -6.96 18.93
N ILE A 431 -0.15 -6.75 17.87
CA ILE A 431 0.32 -6.42 16.51
C ILE A 431 0.05 -4.95 16.21
N TRP A 432 1.07 -4.16 15.86
CA TRP A 432 0.91 -2.75 15.48
C TRP A 432 0.59 -2.58 13.99
N LEU A 433 0.87 -3.60 13.16
CA LEU A 433 0.56 -3.59 11.74
C LEU A 433 0.16 -4.96 11.20
N HIS A 434 -1.05 -5.04 10.64
CA HIS A 434 -1.49 -6.13 9.79
C HIS A 434 -1.46 -5.71 8.31
N GLY A 435 -0.85 -6.52 7.46
CA GLY A 435 -0.69 -6.26 6.03
C GLY A 435 -1.09 -7.44 5.14
N GLY A 436 -1.66 -7.17 3.96
CA GLY A 436 -1.88 -8.22 2.94
C GLY A 436 -0.60 -8.49 2.15
N PHE A 437 -0.04 -7.45 1.53
CA PHE A 437 1.22 -7.52 0.80
C PHE A 437 2.07 -6.24 0.95
N TYR A 438 3.32 -6.26 0.49
CA TYR A 438 4.14 -5.05 0.41
C TYR A 438 5.01 -4.99 -0.86
N LEU A 439 5.28 -3.76 -1.32
CA LEU A 439 6.19 -3.44 -2.43
C LEU A 439 6.67 -2.00 -2.21
N GLY A 440 7.97 -1.76 -2.35
CA GLY A 440 8.58 -0.47 -2.05
C GLY A 440 10.03 -0.36 -2.53
N PRO A 441 10.75 0.69 -2.09
CA PRO A 441 12.17 0.86 -2.39
C PRO A 441 13.03 -0.18 -1.66
N GLU A 442 14.28 -0.36 -2.08
CA GLU A 442 15.23 -1.26 -1.41
C GLU A 442 15.47 -0.83 0.04
N LEU A 443 15.41 0.47 0.32
CA LEU A 443 15.43 1.01 1.69
C LEU A 443 14.39 0.36 2.61
N MET A 444 13.17 0.13 2.10
CA MET A 444 12.10 -0.52 2.89
C MET A 444 12.45 -1.97 3.20
N TYR A 445 12.96 -2.72 2.23
CA TYR A 445 13.31 -4.14 2.43
C TYR A 445 14.47 -4.29 3.41
N ARG A 446 15.46 -3.40 3.33
CA ARG A 446 16.55 -3.34 4.30
C ARG A 446 16.02 -3.08 5.71
N GLU A 447 15.17 -2.08 5.89
CA GLU A 447 14.57 -1.77 7.18
C GLU A 447 13.79 -2.95 7.76
N LEU A 448 13.02 -3.67 6.94
CA LEU A 448 12.30 -4.87 7.36
C LEU A 448 13.24 -6.00 7.82
N ARG A 449 14.36 -6.23 7.11
CA ARG A 449 15.37 -7.22 7.51
C ARG A 449 16.07 -6.85 8.81
N GLU A 450 16.26 -5.56 9.06
CA GLU A 450 16.97 -5.04 10.24
C GLU A 450 16.08 -4.84 11.47
N LEU A 451 14.77 -5.11 11.39
CA LEU A 451 13.87 -5.02 12.54
C LEU A 451 14.31 -5.98 13.66
N GLY A 452 14.39 -5.46 14.89
CA GLY A 452 14.66 -6.29 16.06
C GLY A 452 13.49 -7.26 16.38
N PRO A 453 13.72 -8.30 17.19
CA PRO A 453 12.72 -9.34 17.44
C PRO A 453 11.36 -8.84 17.97
N GLU A 454 11.37 -7.82 18.85
CA GLU A 454 10.11 -7.23 19.37
C GLU A 454 9.33 -6.49 18.28
N GLU A 455 10.02 -5.76 17.40
CA GLU A 455 9.39 -5.00 16.32
C GLU A 455 8.84 -5.95 15.25
N GLN A 456 9.60 -6.99 14.90
CA GLN A 456 9.14 -8.05 13.99
C GLN A 456 7.91 -8.77 14.55
N ALA A 457 7.86 -9.05 15.86
CA ALA A 457 6.71 -9.70 16.48
C ALA A 457 5.42 -8.85 16.46
N GLY A 458 5.54 -7.54 16.20
CA GLY A 458 4.39 -6.64 16.07
C GLY A 458 3.95 -6.37 14.62
N LEU A 459 4.58 -7.00 13.63
CA LEU A 459 4.21 -6.97 12.22
C LEU A 459 3.69 -8.35 11.81
N ASP A 460 2.49 -8.41 11.25
CA ASP A 460 1.93 -9.65 10.71
C ASP A 460 1.43 -9.47 9.28
N MET A 461 1.92 -10.30 8.38
CA MET A 461 1.50 -10.35 6.97
C MET A 461 0.62 -11.57 6.79
N LEU A 462 -0.61 -11.40 6.28
CA LEU A 462 -1.63 -12.44 6.29
C LEU A 462 -2.63 -12.37 5.11
N ASP A 463 -3.57 -13.31 5.12
CA ASP A 463 -4.66 -13.46 4.16
C ASP A 463 -5.41 -12.13 3.89
N ILE A 464 -5.66 -11.85 2.60
CA ILE A 464 -6.31 -10.61 2.16
C ILE A 464 -7.69 -10.37 2.78
N SER A 465 -8.44 -11.43 3.11
CA SER A 465 -9.75 -11.35 3.76
C SER A 465 -9.66 -10.83 5.19
N PHE A 466 -8.50 -10.90 5.84
CA PHE A 466 -8.35 -10.25 7.13
C PHE A 466 -8.44 -8.74 6.95
N THR A 467 -7.60 -8.14 6.11
CA THR A 467 -7.52 -6.68 5.89
C THR A 467 -8.72 -6.12 5.12
N ASN A 468 -9.21 -6.85 4.12
CA ASN A 468 -10.18 -6.35 3.13
C ASN A 468 -11.62 -6.81 3.38
N ASP A 469 -11.88 -7.60 4.41
CA ASP A 469 -13.24 -8.05 4.74
C ASP A 469 -13.53 -7.95 6.24
N LEU A 470 -14.82 -7.80 6.58
CA LEU A 470 -15.37 -7.81 7.94
C LEU A 470 -16.27 -9.01 8.23
N GLN A 471 -16.64 -9.83 7.24
CA GLN A 471 -17.55 -10.96 7.48
C GLN A 471 -16.92 -11.99 8.43
N SER A 472 -15.67 -12.36 8.17
CA SER A 472 -14.92 -13.24 9.08
C SER A 472 -14.42 -12.48 10.30
N GLN A 473 -14.54 -13.09 11.49
CA GLN A 473 -14.06 -12.54 12.76
C GLN A 473 -14.61 -11.13 13.06
N ARG A 474 -15.89 -10.88 12.71
CA ARG A 474 -16.50 -9.55 12.78
C ARG A 474 -16.32 -8.88 14.13
N GLU A 475 -16.60 -9.57 15.24
CA GLU A 475 -16.47 -8.99 16.58
C GLU A 475 -15.04 -8.52 16.89
N LEU A 476 -14.05 -9.31 16.48
CA LEU A 476 -12.64 -8.98 16.66
C LEU A 476 -12.26 -7.75 15.84
N LYS A 477 -12.60 -7.74 14.54
CA LYS A 477 -12.27 -6.64 13.64
C LYS A 477 -13.00 -5.35 14.05
N LEU A 478 -14.24 -5.44 14.52
CA LEU A 478 -14.97 -4.30 15.11
C LEU A 478 -14.23 -3.73 16.32
N ALA A 479 -13.73 -4.57 17.22
CA ALA A 479 -12.96 -4.11 18.38
C ALA A 479 -11.63 -3.47 17.95
N GLN A 480 -10.90 -4.11 17.04
CA GLN A 480 -9.58 -3.63 16.59
C GLN A 480 -9.68 -2.34 15.76
N ARG A 481 -10.69 -2.21 14.88
CA ARG A 481 -10.76 -1.16 13.85
C ARG A 481 -11.56 0.08 14.27
N GLN A 482 -11.22 0.65 15.42
CA GLN A 482 -11.84 1.90 15.88
C GLN A 482 -11.47 3.08 14.98
N HIS A 483 -12.41 4.00 14.77
CA HIS A 483 -12.21 5.28 14.04
C HIS A 483 -11.42 5.13 12.73
N ALA A 484 -11.69 4.06 11.97
CA ALA A 484 -10.86 3.71 10.83
C ALA A 484 -10.90 4.79 9.73
N ARG A 485 -9.75 5.03 9.10
CA ARG A 485 -9.62 5.88 7.91
C ARG A 485 -9.01 5.06 6.79
N PHE A 486 -9.82 4.84 5.76
CA PHE A 486 -9.41 4.10 4.57
C PHE A 486 -9.16 5.08 3.42
N VAL A 487 -7.89 5.33 3.12
CA VAL A 487 -7.46 6.33 2.15
C VAL A 487 -7.14 5.67 0.82
N ASN A 488 -7.93 5.99 -0.21
CA ASN A 488 -7.76 5.48 -1.56
C ASN A 488 -7.67 6.64 -2.56
N SER A 489 -6.81 6.50 -3.56
CA SER A 489 -6.77 7.45 -4.68
C SER A 489 -7.83 7.11 -5.73
N ALA A 490 -8.25 8.11 -6.50
CA ALA A 490 -9.10 7.93 -7.66
C ALA A 490 -8.57 8.74 -8.85
N MET A 491 -8.94 8.34 -10.07
CA MET A 491 -8.63 9.12 -11.27
C MET A 491 -9.55 10.33 -11.36
N MET A 492 -10.85 10.11 -11.18
CA MET A 492 -11.89 11.13 -11.30
C MET A 492 -13.04 10.84 -10.33
N VAL A 493 -13.80 11.89 -10.00
CA VAL A 493 -15.06 11.79 -9.26
C VAL A 493 -16.10 12.64 -9.98
N THR A 494 -17.31 12.12 -10.17
CA THR A 494 -18.39 12.92 -10.75
C THR A 494 -18.89 13.96 -9.74
N LEU A 495 -19.51 15.05 -10.20
CA LEU A 495 -20.06 16.07 -9.31
C LEU A 495 -21.14 15.50 -8.37
N GLY A 496 -21.76 14.38 -8.76
CA GLY A 496 -22.69 13.61 -7.93
C GLY A 496 -22.04 12.63 -6.94
N GLY A 497 -20.71 12.49 -6.95
CA GLY A 497 -19.93 11.65 -6.03
C GLY A 497 -19.72 10.20 -6.46
N ALA A 498 -19.90 9.85 -7.74
CA ALA A 498 -19.47 8.54 -8.25
C ALA A 498 -17.97 8.55 -8.56
N VAL A 499 -17.25 7.47 -8.25
CA VAL A 499 -15.78 7.40 -8.35
C VAL A 499 -15.36 6.58 -9.56
N VAL A 500 -14.30 7.01 -10.23
CA VAL A 500 -13.67 6.33 -11.37
C VAL A 500 -12.19 6.11 -11.05
N SER A 501 -11.75 4.86 -11.05
CA SER A 501 -10.40 4.47 -10.57
C SER A 501 -9.63 3.52 -11.50
N ASP A 502 -10.32 2.73 -12.33
CA ASP A 502 -9.69 1.57 -13.00
C ASP A 502 -9.74 1.57 -14.54
N ALA A 503 -10.63 2.34 -15.17
CA ALA A 503 -10.76 2.35 -16.65
C ALA A 503 -11.11 3.73 -17.24
N LEU A 504 -10.78 3.88 -18.53
CA LEU A 504 -11.10 5.04 -19.35
C LEU A 504 -12.53 4.98 -19.91
N ALA A 505 -12.96 6.07 -20.56
CA ALA A 505 -14.31 6.24 -21.09
C ALA A 505 -14.65 5.24 -22.22
N ASP A 506 -13.63 4.71 -22.89
CA ASP A 506 -13.73 3.72 -23.96
C ASP A 506 -13.53 2.27 -23.45
N ASN A 507 -13.58 2.08 -22.13
CA ASN A 507 -13.37 0.82 -21.41
C ASN A 507 -11.94 0.27 -21.44
N HIS A 508 -10.94 1.04 -21.93
CA HIS A 508 -9.55 0.61 -21.73
C HIS A 508 -9.22 0.61 -20.24
N VAL A 509 -8.82 -0.54 -19.74
CA VAL A 509 -8.37 -0.78 -18.37
C VAL A 509 -7.04 -0.07 -18.17
N VAL A 510 -7.03 0.83 -17.18
CA VAL A 510 -5.85 1.57 -16.74
C VAL A 510 -5.07 0.72 -15.75
N SER A 511 -5.75 0.09 -14.78
CA SER A 511 -5.13 -0.67 -13.70
C SER A 511 -6.00 -1.87 -13.27
N GLY A 512 -6.74 -1.73 -12.18
CA GLY A 512 -7.75 -2.66 -11.70
C GLY A 512 -8.48 -2.13 -10.48
N VAL A 513 -9.58 -2.77 -10.12
CA VAL A 513 -10.45 -2.31 -9.01
C VAL A 513 -9.82 -2.49 -7.63
N GLY A 514 -8.92 -3.48 -7.49
CA GLY A 514 -8.21 -3.80 -6.24
C GLY A 514 -9.16 -4.04 -5.06
N GLY A 515 -8.79 -3.57 -3.87
CA GLY A 515 -9.65 -3.55 -2.70
C GLY A 515 -10.39 -2.24 -2.44
N GLN A 516 -10.47 -1.31 -3.41
CA GLN A 516 -11.11 0.00 -3.16
C GLN A 516 -12.56 -0.16 -2.68
N TYR A 517 -13.36 -0.99 -3.36
CA TYR A 517 -14.73 -1.29 -2.93
C TYR A 517 -14.78 -1.95 -1.55
N ASN A 518 -13.84 -2.87 -1.26
CA ASN A 518 -13.76 -3.54 0.03
C ASN A 518 -13.67 -2.52 1.18
N PHE A 519 -12.76 -1.56 1.09
CA PHE A 519 -12.62 -0.53 2.12
C PHE A 519 -13.77 0.47 2.18
N VAL A 520 -14.40 0.78 1.04
CA VAL A 520 -15.65 1.54 1.02
C VAL A 520 -16.71 0.80 1.83
N ALA A 521 -16.98 -0.47 1.52
CA ALA A 521 -17.98 -1.27 2.24
C ALA A 521 -17.69 -1.36 3.75
N GLN A 522 -16.41 -1.55 4.12
CA GLN A 522 -16.01 -1.57 5.53
C GLN A 522 -16.28 -0.26 6.26
N ALA A 523 -16.10 0.89 5.61
CA ALA A 523 -16.37 2.20 6.21
C ALA A 523 -17.85 2.44 6.54
N TRP A 524 -18.76 1.75 5.86
CA TRP A 524 -20.19 1.78 6.17
C TRP A 524 -20.57 0.85 7.33
N ASP A 525 -19.81 -0.23 7.51
CA ASP A 525 -20.07 -1.26 8.52
C ASP A 525 -19.39 -0.99 9.87
N LEU A 526 -18.28 -0.25 9.87
CA LEU A 526 -17.49 0.05 11.07
C LEU A 526 -17.95 1.35 11.73
N PRO A 527 -18.27 1.34 13.04
CA PRO A 527 -18.58 2.55 13.79
C PRO A 527 -17.45 3.58 13.70
N GLY A 528 -17.81 4.83 13.34
CA GLY A 528 -16.86 5.93 13.24
C GLY A 528 -15.84 5.82 12.10
N ALA A 529 -15.94 4.80 11.22
CA ALA A 529 -15.04 4.65 10.09
C ALA A 529 -15.45 5.51 8.89
N ARG A 530 -14.46 6.00 8.14
CA ARG A 530 -14.65 6.81 6.93
C ARG A 530 -13.80 6.27 5.77
N SER A 531 -14.42 6.17 4.61
CA SER A 531 -13.78 5.95 3.32
C SER A 531 -13.45 7.31 2.71
N ILE A 532 -12.16 7.52 2.45
CA ILE A 532 -11.61 8.76 1.91
C ILE A 532 -11.15 8.49 0.48
N ILE A 533 -11.77 9.18 -0.46
CA ILE A 533 -11.37 9.21 -1.87
C ILE A 533 -10.58 10.50 -2.12
N ALA A 534 -9.30 10.34 -2.42
CA ALA A 534 -8.37 11.45 -2.59
C ALA A 534 -7.91 11.57 -4.05
N LEU A 535 -7.92 12.79 -4.58
CA LEU A 535 -7.45 13.06 -5.93
C LEU A 535 -7.07 14.53 -6.10
N PRO A 536 -6.07 14.85 -6.94
CA PRO A 536 -5.89 16.21 -7.42
C PRO A 536 -7.19 16.71 -8.07
N SER A 537 -7.56 17.97 -7.86
CA SER A 537 -8.76 18.57 -8.47
C SER A 537 -8.65 18.68 -10.00
N VAL A 538 -7.42 18.70 -10.50
CA VAL A 538 -7.09 18.80 -11.93
C VAL A 538 -6.00 17.81 -12.34
N ARG A 539 -5.97 17.49 -13.64
CA ARG A 539 -4.85 16.79 -14.30
C ARG A 539 -4.39 17.61 -15.51
N ILE A 540 -3.20 17.29 -16.01
CA ILE A 540 -2.71 17.82 -17.28
C ILE A 540 -2.61 16.66 -18.28
N ARG A 541 -3.33 16.76 -19.39
CA ARG A 541 -3.25 15.83 -20.53
C ARG A 541 -2.88 16.60 -21.78
N ASP A 542 -1.79 16.21 -22.44
CA ASP A 542 -1.28 16.87 -23.65
C ASP A 542 -1.07 18.39 -23.51
N GLY A 543 -0.66 18.83 -22.31
CA GLY A 543 -0.46 20.25 -21.97
C GLY A 543 -1.75 21.01 -21.66
N ILE A 544 -2.91 20.36 -21.73
CA ILE A 544 -4.21 20.93 -21.41
C ILE A 544 -4.58 20.56 -19.98
N CYS A 545 -4.93 21.55 -19.17
CA CYS A 545 -5.46 21.33 -17.85
C CYS A 545 -6.94 20.91 -17.94
N GLU A 546 -7.30 19.81 -17.31
CA GLU A 546 -8.64 19.25 -17.24
C GLU A 546 -9.03 19.01 -15.79
N SER A 547 -10.32 19.14 -15.44
CA SER A 547 -10.78 18.79 -14.10
C SER A 547 -10.87 17.27 -13.90
N ASN A 548 -10.53 16.82 -12.70
CA ASN A 548 -10.83 15.47 -12.22
C ASN A 548 -12.19 15.39 -11.50
N ILE A 549 -12.80 16.54 -11.18
CA ILE A 549 -14.20 16.62 -10.80
C ILE A 549 -15.02 16.87 -12.07
N VAL A 550 -15.75 15.86 -12.52
CA VAL A 550 -16.43 15.87 -13.83
C VAL A 550 -17.95 15.86 -13.66
N TRP A 551 -18.70 16.39 -14.63
CA TRP A 551 -20.17 16.29 -14.58
C TRP A 551 -20.65 14.84 -14.68
N GLU A 552 -20.13 14.11 -15.66
CA GLU A 552 -20.46 12.72 -15.95
C GLU A 552 -19.23 11.98 -16.49
N TYR A 553 -19.24 10.65 -16.34
CA TYR A 553 -18.25 9.75 -16.92
C TYR A 553 -18.92 8.39 -17.20
N PRO A 554 -18.63 7.72 -18.34
CA PRO A 554 -19.34 6.50 -18.71
C PRO A 554 -18.86 5.25 -17.96
N HIS A 555 -17.74 5.32 -17.23
CA HIS A 555 -17.23 4.26 -16.36
C HIS A 555 -17.46 4.59 -14.88
N THR A 556 -17.60 3.59 -14.02
CA THR A 556 -17.78 3.78 -12.57
C THR A 556 -17.21 2.61 -11.79
N THR A 557 -16.33 2.91 -10.83
CA THR A 557 -15.76 1.93 -9.89
C THR A 557 -16.57 1.91 -8.59
N ILE A 558 -16.82 3.08 -7.99
CA ILE A 558 -17.66 3.19 -6.78
C ILE A 558 -18.92 4.00 -7.12
N PRO A 559 -20.11 3.38 -7.09
CA PRO A 559 -21.37 4.06 -7.34
C PRO A 559 -21.65 5.18 -6.31
N ARG A 560 -22.31 6.26 -6.76
CA ARG A 560 -22.60 7.44 -5.93
C ARG A 560 -23.37 7.18 -4.62
N HIS A 561 -24.09 6.07 -4.50
CA HIS A 561 -24.83 5.76 -3.26
C HIS A 561 -23.90 5.27 -2.14
N LEU A 562 -22.64 4.94 -2.45
CA LEU A 562 -21.60 4.58 -1.48
C LEU A 562 -20.64 5.73 -1.17
N ARG A 563 -20.90 6.94 -1.71
CA ARG A 563 -20.07 8.13 -1.50
C ARG A 563 -19.92 8.44 -0.01
N ASP A 564 -18.73 8.87 0.36
CA ASP A 564 -18.40 9.19 1.75
C ASP A 564 -17.58 10.48 1.83
N VAL A 565 -16.25 10.41 1.90
CA VAL A 565 -15.39 11.60 1.95
C VAL A 565 -14.65 11.75 0.63
N VAL A 566 -14.66 12.97 0.08
CA VAL A 566 -13.80 13.32 -1.06
C VAL A 566 -12.83 14.41 -0.64
N VAL A 567 -11.55 14.25 -1.00
CA VAL A 567 -10.48 15.18 -0.66
C VAL A 567 -9.71 15.57 -1.92
N THR A 568 -9.58 16.88 -2.13
CA THR A 568 -8.63 17.46 -3.07
C THR A 568 -7.64 18.34 -2.32
N GLU A 569 -6.68 18.92 -3.03
CA GLU A 569 -5.74 19.89 -2.49
C GLU A 569 -6.43 21.12 -1.85
N TYR A 570 -7.69 21.39 -2.23
CA TYR A 570 -8.46 22.54 -1.76
C TYR A 570 -9.36 22.24 -0.55
N GLY A 571 -9.54 20.98 -0.16
CA GLY A 571 -10.35 20.66 1.02
C GLY A 571 -10.84 19.23 1.08
N ALA A 572 -11.51 18.91 2.19
CA ALA A 572 -12.22 17.66 2.41
C ALA A 572 -13.72 17.93 2.59
N VAL A 573 -14.57 17.13 1.95
CA VAL A 573 -16.02 17.25 2.08
C VAL A 573 -16.67 15.95 2.50
N ASP A 574 -17.66 16.07 3.39
CA ASP A 574 -18.56 14.98 3.74
C ASP A 574 -19.68 14.88 2.71
N LEU A 575 -19.89 13.72 2.09
CA LEU A 575 -20.97 13.47 1.13
C LEU A 575 -21.99 12.43 1.63
N ARG A 576 -21.70 11.76 2.76
CA ARG A 576 -22.49 10.64 3.26
C ARG A 576 -23.87 11.15 3.69
N GLY A 577 -24.93 10.46 3.25
CA GLY A 577 -26.31 10.81 3.62
C GLY A 577 -26.86 12.14 3.08
N LYS A 578 -26.04 12.94 2.37
CA LYS A 578 -26.45 14.25 1.84
C LYS A 578 -27.33 14.14 0.60
N THR A 579 -28.14 15.17 0.35
CA THR A 579 -28.93 15.30 -0.89
C THR A 579 -28.01 15.49 -2.10
N ASP A 580 -28.48 15.19 -3.32
CA ASP A 580 -27.69 15.44 -4.54
C ASP A 580 -27.29 16.93 -4.66
N ARG A 581 -28.18 17.83 -4.27
CA ARG A 581 -27.95 19.27 -4.28
C ARG A 581 -26.80 19.64 -3.35
N ASP A 582 -26.82 19.16 -2.12
CA ASP A 582 -25.78 19.48 -1.13
C ASP A 582 -24.44 18.81 -1.45
N VAL A 583 -24.47 17.61 -2.05
CA VAL A 583 -23.25 16.97 -2.57
C VAL A 583 -22.63 17.77 -3.69
N MET A 584 -23.41 18.22 -4.68
CA MET A 584 -22.86 19.01 -5.77
C MET A 584 -22.31 20.35 -5.27
N VAL A 585 -22.98 20.99 -4.31
CA VAL A 585 -22.49 22.23 -3.69
C VAL A 585 -21.18 21.99 -2.92
N ALA A 586 -21.09 20.91 -2.14
CA ALA A 586 -19.86 20.55 -1.44
C ALA A 586 -18.71 20.20 -2.41
N MET A 587 -18.99 19.42 -3.45
CA MET A 587 -17.97 19.08 -4.46
C MET A 587 -17.43 20.32 -5.20
N LEU A 588 -18.28 21.33 -5.46
CA LEU A 588 -17.84 22.61 -6.03
C LEU A 588 -16.86 23.35 -5.10
N SER A 589 -17.01 23.22 -3.77
CA SER A 589 -16.12 23.91 -2.81
C SER A 589 -14.70 23.37 -2.79
N ILE A 590 -14.47 22.16 -3.30
CA ILE A 590 -13.14 21.53 -3.43
C ILE A 590 -12.70 21.37 -4.89
N CYS A 591 -13.42 22.04 -5.80
CA CYS A 591 -13.05 22.13 -7.20
C CYS A 591 -12.08 23.30 -7.44
N ASP A 592 -11.14 23.13 -8.35
CA ASP A 592 -10.29 24.20 -8.85
C ASP A 592 -11.17 25.30 -9.48
N ASN A 593 -10.89 26.55 -9.13
CA ASN A 593 -11.67 27.72 -9.53
C ASN A 593 -11.86 27.81 -11.06
N ARG A 594 -10.89 27.33 -11.86
CA ARG A 594 -10.97 27.33 -13.33
C ARG A 594 -12.16 26.53 -13.88
N PHE A 595 -12.69 25.57 -13.12
CA PHE A 595 -13.76 24.65 -13.56
C PHE A 595 -15.07 24.79 -12.77
N GLN A 596 -15.03 25.45 -11.60
CA GLN A 596 -16.19 25.68 -10.74
C GLN A 596 -17.41 26.27 -11.47
N ALA A 597 -17.21 27.33 -12.25
CA ALA A 597 -18.30 28.02 -12.94
C ALA A 597 -19.01 27.12 -13.97
N VAL A 598 -18.24 26.36 -14.75
CA VAL A 598 -18.80 25.46 -15.79
C VAL A 598 -19.61 24.33 -15.15
N LEU A 599 -19.07 23.70 -14.09
CA LEU A 599 -19.76 22.64 -13.36
C LEU A 599 -21.04 23.15 -12.68
N LEU A 600 -21.01 24.36 -12.11
CA LEU A 600 -22.19 24.98 -11.52
C LEU A 600 -23.29 25.22 -12.56
N GLU A 601 -22.93 25.75 -13.74
CA GLU A 601 -23.90 25.99 -14.81
C GLU A 601 -24.52 24.69 -15.32
N GLN A 602 -23.73 23.60 -15.42
CA GLN A 602 -24.27 22.27 -15.73
C GLN A 602 -25.28 21.80 -14.66
N ALA A 603 -24.95 21.95 -13.38
CA ALA A 603 -25.83 21.59 -12.28
C ALA A 603 -27.13 22.41 -12.24
N LYS A 604 -27.05 23.72 -12.51
CA LYS A 604 -28.21 24.62 -12.61
C LYS A 604 -29.09 24.27 -13.81
N HIS A 605 -28.49 24.03 -14.97
CA HIS A 605 -29.20 23.64 -16.18
C HIS A 605 -29.95 22.32 -15.99
N ALA A 606 -29.34 21.35 -15.28
CA ALA A 606 -29.97 20.08 -14.94
C ALA A 606 -31.02 20.18 -13.80
N GLY A 607 -31.24 21.36 -13.21
CA GLY A 607 -32.17 21.55 -12.09
C GLY A 607 -31.71 20.89 -10.78
N LYS A 608 -30.42 20.58 -10.65
CA LYS A 608 -29.82 19.97 -9.45
C LYS A 608 -29.40 21.01 -8.39
N ILE A 609 -29.16 22.24 -8.82
CA ILE A 609 -28.85 23.40 -7.96
C ILE A 609 -29.76 24.56 -8.38
N GLU A 610 -30.20 25.37 -7.41
CA GLU A 610 -31.07 26.52 -7.66
C GLU A 610 -30.36 27.59 -8.51
N LYS A 611 -31.09 28.24 -9.43
CA LYS A 611 -30.51 29.29 -10.29
C LYS A 611 -29.88 30.45 -9.49
N SER A 612 -30.45 30.75 -8.32
CA SER A 612 -29.99 31.81 -7.41
C SER A 612 -28.73 31.45 -6.62
N PHE A 613 -28.33 30.17 -6.57
CA PHE A 613 -27.12 29.77 -5.86
C PHE A 613 -25.86 30.34 -6.54
N SER A 614 -24.94 30.84 -5.74
CA SER A 614 -23.61 31.26 -6.14
C SER A 614 -22.58 30.57 -5.26
N ILE A 615 -21.44 30.18 -5.83
CA ILE A 615 -20.33 29.62 -5.06
C ILE A 615 -19.82 30.72 -4.10
N PRO A 616 -19.64 30.42 -2.80
CA PRO A 616 -19.05 31.36 -1.85
C PRO A 616 -17.68 31.89 -2.31
N GLU A 617 -17.43 33.17 -2.09
CA GLU A 617 -16.20 33.84 -2.59
C GLU A 617 -14.91 33.25 -2.02
N SER A 618 -14.94 32.61 -0.85
CA SER A 618 -13.80 31.91 -0.26
C SER A 618 -13.23 30.85 -1.21
N PHE A 619 -14.09 30.12 -1.93
CA PHE A 619 -13.68 29.04 -2.83
C PHE A 619 -13.16 29.53 -4.19
N ASN A 620 -13.27 30.83 -4.48
CA ASN A 620 -12.59 31.42 -5.65
C ASN A 620 -11.05 31.39 -5.50
N LYS A 621 -10.55 31.20 -4.26
CA LYS A 621 -9.13 31.04 -3.96
C LYS A 621 -8.60 29.63 -4.22
N ASN A 622 -9.43 28.70 -4.69
CA ASN A 622 -9.01 27.35 -5.07
C ASN A 622 -8.15 27.39 -6.34
N THR A 623 -6.91 27.88 -6.22
CA THR A 623 -5.93 27.98 -7.29
C THR A 623 -4.57 27.45 -6.85
N PRO A 624 -3.73 26.95 -7.78
CA PRO A 624 -2.38 26.51 -7.46
C PRO A 624 -1.51 27.61 -6.83
N GLU A 625 -1.72 28.87 -7.20
CA GLU A 625 -0.96 30.02 -6.67
C GLU A 625 -1.26 30.26 -5.19
N TYR A 626 -2.52 30.11 -4.78
CA TYR A 626 -2.89 30.21 -3.37
C TYR A 626 -2.23 29.10 -2.55
N LEU A 627 -2.29 27.85 -3.01
CA LEU A 627 -1.63 26.72 -2.34
C LEU A 627 -0.12 26.93 -2.21
N ALA A 628 0.54 27.38 -3.28
CA ALA A 628 1.96 27.71 -3.23
C ALA A 628 2.26 28.82 -2.21
N SER A 629 1.36 29.80 -2.04
CA SER A 629 1.53 30.88 -1.08
C SER A 629 1.43 30.41 0.39
N VAL A 630 0.60 29.40 0.68
CA VAL A 630 0.45 28.82 2.03
C VAL A 630 1.76 28.19 2.51
N PHE A 631 2.50 27.54 1.61
CA PHE A 631 3.77 26.88 1.94
C PHE A 631 5.00 27.77 1.76
N ASN A 632 4.87 29.02 1.30
CA ASN A 632 6.01 29.88 0.96
C ASN A 632 6.66 30.54 2.19
N ASP A 633 6.94 29.73 3.21
CA ASP A 633 7.69 30.08 4.40
C ASP A 633 8.90 29.14 4.54
N GLU A 634 10.04 29.67 4.96
CA GLU A 634 11.31 28.93 5.00
C GLU A 634 11.25 27.72 5.95
N LYS A 635 10.63 27.88 7.13
CA LYS A 635 10.47 26.77 8.08
C LYS A 635 9.51 25.72 7.54
N CYS A 636 8.45 26.14 6.86
CA CYS A 636 7.52 25.23 6.20
C CYS A 636 8.20 24.39 5.11
N LEU A 637 8.97 25.02 4.23
CA LEU A 637 9.62 24.34 3.11
C LEU A 637 10.67 23.33 3.57
N ALA A 638 11.37 23.61 4.67
CA ALA A 638 12.31 22.68 5.30
C ALA A 638 11.65 21.37 5.75
N GLU A 639 10.38 21.41 6.14
CA GLU A 639 9.60 20.24 6.57
C GLU A 639 8.79 19.58 5.44
N LEU A 640 8.90 20.06 4.20
CA LEU A 640 8.18 19.52 3.03
C LEU A 640 9.17 19.04 1.94
N PRO A 641 10.02 18.04 2.21
CA PRO A 641 10.99 17.51 1.26
C PRO A 641 10.34 16.96 -0.02
N HIS A 642 11.13 16.75 -1.06
CA HIS A 642 10.64 16.06 -2.26
C HIS A 642 10.41 14.56 -2.03
N TYR A 643 11.25 13.91 -1.23
CA TYR A 643 11.16 12.50 -0.88
C TYR A 643 11.12 12.36 0.65
N PRO A 644 9.94 12.55 1.28
CA PRO A 644 9.84 12.60 2.74
C PRO A 644 10.19 11.31 3.47
N LEU A 645 10.12 10.18 2.77
CA LEU A 645 10.46 8.86 3.30
C LEU A 645 11.84 8.36 2.83
N GLY A 646 12.60 9.20 2.12
CA GLY A 646 13.85 8.80 1.47
C GLY A 646 13.65 8.26 0.05
N THR A 647 14.76 7.95 -0.62
CA THR A 647 14.78 7.38 -1.96
C THR A 647 16.12 6.69 -2.21
N ASP A 648 16.12 5.62 -3.02
CA ASP A 648 17.32 4.90 -3.45
C ASP A 648 18.13 5.65 -4.51
N PHE A 649 17.60 6.75 -5.06
CA PHE A 649 18.28 7.60 -6.03
C PHE A 649 19.50 8.29 -5.43
N THR A 650 20.47 8.68 -6.26
CA THR A 650 21.46 9.71 -5.88
C THR A 650 20.80 11.10 -5.82
N ASP A 651 21.50 12.10 -5.29
CA ASP A 651 20.96 13.47 -5.21
C ASP A 651 20.66 14.05 -6.61
N GLU A 652 21.56 13.83 -7.57
CA GLU A 652 21.37 14.25 -8.96
C GLU A 652 20.16 13.55 -9.61
N GLU A 653 20.00 12.25 -9.38
CA GLU A 653 18.87 11.47 -9.90
C GLU A 653 17.54 11.94 -9.28
N ALA A 654 17.52 12.19 -7.97
CA ALA A 654 16.36 12.69 -7.26
C ALA A 654 15.92 14.07 -7.80
N LEU A 655 16.87 14.99 -8.04
CA LEU A 655 16.64 16.30 -8.65
C LEU A 655 16.10 16.17 -10.08
N LEU A 656 16.72 15.31 -10.89
CA LEU A 656 16.29 15.06 -12.26
C LEU A 656 14.88 14.47 -12.32
N ALA A 657 14.55 13.51 -11.45
CA ALA A 657 13.22 12.93 -11.37
C ALA A 657 12.14 14.00 -11.07
N VAL A 658 12.41 14.90 -10.12
CA VAL A 658 11.52 16.04 -9.83
C VAL A 658 11.37 16.92 -11.09
N ALA A 659 12.48 17.34 -11.70
CA ALA A 659 12.45 18.22 -12.86
C ALA A 659 11.72 17.60 -14.07
N LEU A 660 11.93 16.30 -14.32
CA LEU A 660 11.32 15.56 -15.43
C LEU A 660 9.83 15.32 -15.23
N GLN A 661 9.36 15.12 -14.00
CA GLN A 661 7.94 15.03 -13.68
C GLN A 661 7.19 16.29 -14.14
N TYR A 662 7.71 17.48 -13.79
CA TYR A 662 7.13 18.76 -14.22
C TYR A 662 7.28 19.01 -15.72
N LEU A 663 8.35 18.51 -16.34
CA LEU A 663 8.57 18.65 -17.78
C LEU A 663 7.54 17.87 -18.60
N ARG A 664 7.19 16.65 -18.16
CA ARG A 664 6.12 15.85 -18.77
C ARG A 664 4.76 16.54 -18.68
N ALA A 665 4.53 17.27 -17.59
CA ALA A 665 3.31 18.03 -17.35
C ALA A 665 3.32 19.43 -18.01
N ALA A 666 4.42 19.88 -18.61
CA ALA A 666 4.53 21.21 -19.17
C ALA A 666 3.86 21.32 -20.56
N ASP A 667 3.27 22.49 -20.82
CA ASP A 667 2.74 22.85 -22.14
C ASP A 667 3.85 22.82 -23.20
N LYS A 668 3.65 21.99 -24.24
CA LYS A 668 4.58 21.79 -25.35
C LYS A 668 4.53 22.90 -26.42
N SER A 669 3.81 24.00 -26.16
CA SER A 669 3.77 25.17 -27.04
C SER A 669 5.17 25.66 -27.40
N TRP A 670 5.46 25.69 -28.69
CA TRP A 670 6.79 25.94 -29.23
C TRP A 670 7.36 27.33 -28.84
N TRP A 671 6.51 28.35 -28.71
CA TRP A 671 6.92 29.69 -28.26
C TRP A 671 7.38 29.71 -26.80
N ARG A 672 6.68 28.98 -25.92
CA ARG A 672 7.06 28.82 -24.51
C ARG A 672 8.30 27.94 -24.37
N MET A 673 8.46 26.99 -25.28
CA MET A 673 9.65 26.14 -25.35
C MET A 673 10.90 26.95 -25.74
N LEU A 674 10.81 27.89 -26.69
CA LEU A 674 11.93 28.79 -27.03
C LEU A 674 12.39 29.64 -25.84
N ALA A 675 11.46 30.23 -25.09
CA ALA A 675 11.81 30.99 -23.89
C ALA A 675 12.47 30.11 -22.82
N THR A 676 11.99 28.87 -22.66
CA THR A 676 12.59 27.85 -21.79
C THR A 676 14.01 27.51 -22.23
N ILE A 677 14.24 27.32 -23.53
CA ILE A 677 15.56 27.04 -24.11
C ILE A 677 16.56 28.18 -23.85
N PHE A 678 16.14 29.45 -24.01
CA PHE A 678 17.03 30.59 -23.72
C PHE A 678 17.43 30.67 -22.25
N LYS A 679 16.48 30.47 -21.32
CA LYS A 679 16.77 30.39 -19.88
C LYS A 679 17.70 29.22 -19.56
N GLY A 680 17.41 28.07 -20.17
CA GLY A 680 18.21 26.85 -20.07
C GLY A 680 19.65 27.02 -20.54
N ARG A 681 19.86 27.72 -21.66
CA ARG A 681 21.20 28.04 -22.14
C ARG A 681 21.98 28.90 -21.14
N ARG A 682 21.32 29.88 -20.50
CA ARG A 682 21.95 30.70 -19.47
C ARG A 682 22.32 29.86 -18.25
N ALA A 683 21.40 29.01 -17.76
CA ALA A 683 21.65 28.11 -16.65
C ALA A 683 22.76 27.09 -16.95
N TRP A 684 22.81 26.57 -18.19
CA TRP A 684 23.85 25.65 -18.63
C TRP A 684 25.24 26.26 -18.64
N HIS A 685 25.36 27.56 -18.95
CA HIS A 685 26.65 28.27 -18.92
C HIS A 685 26.98 28.89 -17.55
N ASP A 686 26.07 28.84 -16.59
CA ASP A 686 26.33 29.32 -15.25
C ASP A 686 27.33 28.39 -14.54
N ARG A 687 28.36 28.99 -13.96
CA ARG A 687 29.43 28.30 -13.21
C ARG A 687 29.57 28.88 -11.80
N SER A 688 28.60 29.68 -11.35
CA SER A 688 28.53 30.12 -9.96
C SER A 688 28.29 28.95 -9.02
N SER A 689 28.74 29.07 -7.77
CA SER A 689 28.55 28.05 -6.73
C SER A 689 27.07 27.68 -6.54
N GLY A 690 26.15 28.63 -6.72
CA GLY A 690 24.71 28.41 -6.65
C GLY A 690 24.10 27.62 -7.81
N ALA A 691 24.85 27.33 -8.89
CA ALA A 691 24.36 26.61 -10.06
C ALA A 691 25.09 25.28 -10.32
N GLU A 692 26.03 24.89 -9.45
CA GLU A 692 26.87 23.70 -9.62
C GLU A 692 26.05 22.40 -9.68
N TYR A 693 24.96 22.31 -8.91
CA TYR A 693 24.05 21.17 -8.92
C TYR A 693 23.41 20.91 -10.30
N ILE A 694 23.15 21.97 -11.07
CA ILE A 694 22.63 21.85 -12.44
C ILE A 694 23.66 21.17 -13.33
N GLN A 695 24.95 21.53 -13.18
CA GLN A 695 26.02 20.92 -13.97
C GLN A 695 26.21 19.44 -13.64
N ARG A 696 26.15 19.07 -12.35
CA ARG A 696 26.19 17.66 -11.93
C ARG A 696 25.02 16.85 -12.51
N CYS A 697 23.82 17.42 -12.51
CA CYS A 697 22.65 16.78 -13.14
C CYS A 697 22.81 16.63 -14.67
N LEU A 698 23.36 17.63 -15.36
CA LEU A 698 23.60 17.53 -16.80
C LEU A 698 24.72 16.54 -17.13
N GLN A 699 25.77 16.48 -16.34
CA GLN A 699 26.80 15.45 -16.44
C GLN A 699 26.22 14.05 -16.21
N ARG A 700 25.34 13.89 -15.21
CA ARG A 700 24.63 12.64 -14.92
C ARG A 700 23.82 12.14 -16.12
N MET A 701 23.26 13.06 -16.91
CA MET A 701 22.50 12.79 -18.15
C MET A 701 23.38 12.63 -19.41
N GLY A 702 24.71 12.76 -19.27
CA GLY A 702 25.66 12.70 -20.39
C GLY A 702 25.57 13.90 -21.35
N TYR A 703 25.29 15.10 -20.83
CA TYR A 703 25.26 16.36 -21.59
C TYR A 703 26.51 17.23 -21.38
N ASP A 704 27.55 16.71 -20.73
CA ASP A 704 28.88 17.31 -20.59
C ASP A 704 29.61 17.44 -21.93
N HIS A 705 29.40 16.47 -22.83
CA HIS A 705 29.92 16.46 -24.20
C HIS A 705 28.78 16.36 -25.23
N THR A 706 28.23 17.51 -25.64
CA THR A 706 27.18 17.54 -26.67
C THR A 706 27.79 17.58 -28.08
N GLU A 707 27.76 16.43 -28.75
CA GLU A 707 28.26 16.27 -30.12
C GLU A 707 27.30 16.85 -31.18
N THR A 708 26.00 16.89 -30.90
CA THR A 708 24.96 17.36 -31.84
C THR A 708 24.24 18.61 -31.33
N TYR A 709 23.65 19.38 -32.27
CA TYR A 709 22.81 20.53 -31.93
C TYR A 709 21.55 20.13 -31.15
N GLU A 710 20.99 18.95 -31.45
CA GLU A 710 19.82 18.39 -30.76
C GLU A 710 20.12 18.10 -29.29
N HIS A 711 21.24 17.44 -28.97
CA HIS A 711 21.64 17.19 -27.59
C HIS A 711 21.86 18.49 -26.79
N ARG A 712 22.33 19.57 -27.44
CA ARG A 712 22.44 20.90 -26.79
C ARG A 712 21.08 21.47 -26.45
N LEU A 713 20.10 21.33 -27.34
CA LEU A 713 18.75 21.80 -27.11
C LEU A 713 18.11 21.06 -25.92
N GLU A 714 18.28 19.74 -25.86
CA GLU A 714 17.79 18.93 -24.75
C GLU A 714 18.45 19.29 -23.43
N ALA A 715 19.78 19.48 -23.43
CA ALA A 715 20.51 19.95 -22.25
C ALA A 715 19.96 21.29 -21.74
N TYR A 716 19.59 22.21 -22.64
CA TYR A 716 18.99 23.49 -22.25
C TYR A 716 17.60 23.29 -21.66
N ILE A 717 16.80 22.40 -22.25
CA ILE A 717 15.46 22.07 -21.74
C ILE A 717 15.55 21.50 -20.32
N VAL A 718 16.46 20.54 -20.09
CA VAL A 718 16.69 19.93 -18.78
C VAL A 718 17.21 20.96 -17.77
N ALA A 719 18.21 21.78 -18.15
CA ALA A 719 18.75 22.83 -17.29
C ALA A 719 17.68 23.86 -16.88
N ALA A 720 16.81 24.25 -17.82
CA ALA A 720 15.72 25.16 -17.56
C ALA A 720 14.67 24.55 -16.62
N ALA A 721 14.36 23.26 -16.78
CA ALA A 721 13.43 22.55 -15.92
C ALA A 721 13.96 22.46 -14.49
N ILE A 722 15.24 22.10 -14.32
CA ILE A 722 15.91 22.06 -13.01
C ILE A 722 15.84 23.45 -12.36
N GLN A 723 16.28 24.51 -13.07
CA GLN A 723 16.28 25.86 -12.52
C GLN A 723 14.88 26.38 -12.16
N LYS A 724 13.84 25.96 -12.90
CA LYS A 724 12.47 26.45 -12.71
C LYS A 724 11.72 25.72 -11.62
N TYR A 725 11.87 24.41 -11.50
CA TYR A 725 10.99 23.56 -10.69
C TYR A 725 11.64 23.03 -9.42
N ILE A 726 12.95 23.16 -9.27
CA ILE A 726 13.64 22.83 -8.01
C ILE A 726 13.65 24.07 -7.12
N ASP A 727 12.99 23.97 -5.97
CA ASP A 727 13.11 24.95 -4.89
C ASP A 727 14.16 24.46 -3.90
N LEU A 728 15.35 25.07 -3.91
CA LEU A 728 16.46 24.69 -3.05
C LEU A 728 16.19 24.90 -1.55
N ARG A 729 15.13 25.63 -1.19
CA ARG A 729 14.66 25.75 0.22
C ARG A 729 13.97 24.47 0.68
N ARG A 730 13.53 23.60 -0.25
CA ARG A 730 12.98 22.28 0.05
C ARG A 730 14.10 21.25 0.00
N PRO A 731 14.31 20.48 1.08
CA PRO A 731 15.29 19.42 1.05
C PRO A 731 14.88 18.30 0.09
N LEU A 732 15.85 17.58 -0.47
CA LEU A 732 15.56 16.41 -1.30
C LEU A 732 14.99 15.27 -0.47
N ARG A 733 15.71 14.91 0.60
CA ARG A 733 15.34 13.91 1.60
C ARG A 733 15.34 14.58 2.97
N ARG A 734 14.63 13.99 3.92
CA ARG A 734 14.79 14.34 5.33
C ARG A 734 16.08 13.69 5.86
N GLU A 735 16.87 14.45 6.61
CA GLU A 735 18.04 13.92 7.33
C GLU A 735 17.64 12.96 8.46
#